data_AF-A0A7Z9VBN8-F1
#
_entry.id   AF-A0A7Z9VBN8-F1
#
_cell.length_a   1.000
_cell.length_b   1.000
_cell.length_c   1.000
_cell.angle_alpha   90.00
_cell.angle_beta   90.00
_cell.angle_gamma   90.00
#
_symmetry.space_group_name_H-M   'P 1'
#
loop_
_entity.id
_entity.type
_entity.pdbx_description
1 polymer ?
#
loop_
_entity_poly.entity_id
_entity_poly.type
_entity_poly.pdbx_seq_one_letter_code
_entity_poly.pdbx_strand_id
1 'polypeptide(L)'
;TSGNWLGLEEQPDRLPVLLSSGGAEPNSCAVGVGDLTGNGVDDIYLLDYNNSVEDRLLINDGTGYFTDETSWMPSGFVNSGFATAGQIGDVNGDGWPDIIKNSVPSVRIAYNEGGSSFGSPQDLDVNSCYHFNLGDIDGNGVQDVFAVQDPQDQFLLNTSDPGTIPVIWQNVPIGASPLTGGFGGNTYIVDLDADGDNDVVVTDVDTDVPSCGRRLSFLRNDGQNPPLLEDPYPPGQWTPAHHNGTFDVAIADFNGDGIPDIWVGHCAGNDLYFQISNIPDVLPPTQLTCTQQVLDVAINWNDAESYDLVRISRDGIPIAEIEGSQTTYTDVAPSSGQHSYTLIAIIGTDESPQVSCIVSVSLVEPIMNLVCDQLEEDVQLQWQNQSAVTGDPYEVIRVLRNGVEIASLLGESENYVDVEPEFGIAAYQVIPEAIGDAAEPGTCTLQVLPTDVSDLVIGFTDDDNGSTDSVSAIMQALEDNSLFALTVEVDDLAELADLGFFLADFERVWVEVGMFPNNHMVSNDEGQALADFVLDGGQLYISGGDTFCFDPDTPLQDLFGFDGCGDGGGSVGDISGIVSADCDLVNFDQTVPYNGEAAYVDQLQPVTTGQEILFASDGFTCAVVNYVGENGAVISQ
;
A
#
# COMPACT_ATOMS: atom_id res chain seq x y z
N THR A 1 -8.43 -15.24 -1.00
CA THR A 1 -8.44 -16.52 -0.27
C THR A 1 -7.08 -17.17 -0.42
N SER A 2 -6.38 -17.47 0.68
CA SER A 2 -5.07 -18.11 0.65
C SER A 2 -5.21 -19.58 0.23
N GLY A 3 -5.22 -19.84 -1.08
CA GLY A 3 -5.18 -21.20 -1.60
C GLY A 3 -3.90 -21.88 -1.14
N ASN A 4 -4.02 -22.90 -0.28
CA ASN A 4 -2.88 -23.73 0.10
C ASN A 4 -2.52 -24.61 -1.10
N TRP A 5 -1.42 -24.31 -1.78
CA TRP A 5 -0.87 -25.19 -2.80
C TRP A 5 -0.55 -26.56 -2.18
N LEU A 6 -1.20 -27.61 -2.69
CA LEU A 6 -1.09 -28.97 -2.15
C LEU A 6 0.07 -29.78 -2.77
N GLY A 7 0.84 -29.17 -3.68
CA GLY A 7 1.87 -29.87 -4.44
C GLY A 7 1.33 -30.62 -5.65
N LEU A 8 2.22 -31.38 -6.30
CA LEU A 8 1.89 -32.35 -7.33
C LEU A 8 2.16 -33.75 -6.77
N GLU A 9 1.22 -34.69 -6.95
CA GLU A 9 1.42 -36.11 -6.66
C GLU A 9 1.70 -36.86 -7.97
N GLU A 10 2.88 -37.44 -8.10
CA GLU A 10 3.26 -38.23 -9.27
C GLU A 10 2.59 -39.62 -9.20
N GLN A 11 1.73 -39.94 -10.18
CA GLN A 11 1.04 -41.23 -10.27
C GLN A 11 1.27 -41.88 -11.65
N PRO A 12 2.47 -42.45 -11.90
CA PRO A 12 2.88 -42.91 -13.24
C PRO A 12 2.08 -44.13 -13.73
N ASP A 13 1.51 -44.92 -12.81
CA ASP A 13 0.74 -46.13 -13.13
C ASP A 13 -0.67 -45.83 -13.70
N ARG A 14 -1.03 -44.55 -13.85
CA ARG A 14 -2.29 -44.11 -14.48
C ARG A 14 -2.25 -44.20 -16.01
N LEU A 15 -1.07 -44.12 -16.61
CA LEU A 15 -0.88 -44.23 -18.06
C LEU A 15 -0.34 -45.61 -18.44
N PRO A 16 -0.74 -46.17 -19.60
CA PRO A 16 -0.14 -47.39 -20.09
C PRO A 16 1.33 -47.15 -20.50
N VAL A 17 2.12 -48.22 -20.51
CA VAL A 17 3.50 -48.17 -21.00
C VAL A 17 3.50 -48.06 -22.53
N LEU A 18 3.89 -46.90 -23.04
CA LEU A 18 3.97 -46.61 -24.47
C LEU A 18 5.40 -46.78 -24.98
N LEU A 19 5.74 -47.96 -25.48
CA LEU A 19 7.06 -48.23 -26.06
C LEU A 19 6.95 -48.68 -27.51
N SER A 20 7.92 -48.28 -28.33
CA SER A 20 8.02 -48.76 -29.71
C SER A 20 8.43 -50.23 -29.73
N SER A 21 8.33 -50.89 -30.89
CA SER A 21 8.85 -52.25 -31.07
C SER A 21 10.37 -52.36 -30.79
N GLY A 22 11.09 -51.23 -30.81
CA GLY A 22 12.51 -51.13 -30.49
C GLY A 22 12.80 -50.68 -29.05
N GLY A 23 11.77 -50.46 -28.22
CA GLY A 23 11.89 -49.99 -26.84
C GLY A 23 12.15 -48.50 -26.69
N ALA A 24 11.88 -47.69 -27.72
CA ALA A 24 11.95 -46.24 -27.61
C ALA A 24 10.71 -45.70 -26.89
N GLU A 25 10.92 -44.67 -26.06
CA GLU A 25 9.86 -43.89 -25.43
C GLU A 25 9.22 -42.91 -26.44
N PRO A 26 7.99 -42.44 -26.19
CA PRO A 26 7.33 -41.46 -27.04
C PRO A 26 8.09 -40.14 -27.05
N ASN A 27 8.30 -39.58 -28.22
CA ASN A 27 8.87 -38.25 -28.40
C ASN A 27 7.73 -37.26 -28.67
N SER A 28 6.92 -36.98 -27.66
CA SER A 28 5.68 -36.20 -27.82
C SER A 28 5.96 -34.69 -27.95
N CYS A 29 5.33 -34.03 -28.92
CA CYS A 29 5.36 -32.57 -29.07
C CYS A 29 4.01 -31.89 -28.83
N ALA A 30 2.91 -32.65 -28.89
CA ALA A 30 1.58 -32.12 -28.61
C ALA A 30 0.68 -33.19 -28.00
N VAL A 31 -0.39 -32.72 -27.37
CA VAL A 31 -1.46 -33.54 -26.81
C VAL A 31 -2.80 -32.90 -27.10
N GLY A 32 -3.75 -33.68 -27.62
CA GLY A 32 -5.16 -33.33 -27.67
C GLY A 32 -5.87 -33.89 -26.44
N VAL A 33 -6.74 -33.09 -25.82
CA VAL A 33 -7.48 -33.47 -24.61
C VAL A 33 -8.95 -33.12 -24.80
N GLY A 34 -9.85 -34.02 -24.44
CA GLY A 34 -11.30 -33.80 -24.48
C GLY A 34 -12.09 -35.10 -24.33
N ASP A 35 -13.38 -34.99 -23.99
CA ASP A 35 -14.31 -36.12 -23.81
C ASP A 35 -14.71 -36.78 -25.13
N LEU A 36 -13.78 -37.50 -25.75
CA LEU A 36 -13.95 -38.18 -27.02
C LEU A 36 -15.05 -39.26 -26.98
N THR A 37 -15.21 -39.91 -25.82
CA THR A 37 -16.17 -41.00 -25.62
C THR A 37 -17.56 -40.56 -25.15
N GLY A 38 -17.76 -39.27 -24.84
CA GLY A 38 -19.01 -38.72 -24.33
C GLY A 38 -19.37 -39.22 -22.93
N ASN A 39 -18.38 -39.66 -22.15
CA ASN A 39 -18.57 -40.25 -20.82
C ASN A 39 -18.48 -39.21 -19.68
N GLY A 40 -18.21 -37.95 -20.01
CA GLY A 40 -18.07 -36.83 -19.09
C GLY A 40 -16.68 -36.68 -18.47
N VAL A 41 -15.67 -37.39 -18.96
CA VAL A 41 -14.25 -37.22 -18.55
C VAL A 41 -13.34 -37.11 -19.76
N ASP A 42 -12.25 -36.36 -19.62
CA ASP A 42 -11.33 -36.13 -20.73
C ASP A 42 -10.49 -37.36 -21.06
N ASP A 43 -10.40 -37.65 -22.36
CA ASP A 43 -9.51 -38.59 -23.02
C ASP A 43 -8.28 -37.86 -23.58
N ILE A 44 -7.26 -38.61 -24.00
CA ILE A 44 -5.98 -38.06 -24.46
C ILE A 44 -5.61 -38.62 -25.84
N TYR A 45 -5.28 -37.74 -26.78
CA TYR A 45 -4.61 -38.09 -28.03
C TYR A 45 -3.18 -37.54 -28.03
N LEU A 46 -2.20 -38.42 -27.87
CA LEU A 46 -0.78 -38.07 -27.81
C LEU A 46 -0.17 -38.08 -29.21
N LEU A 47 0.50 -36.98 -29.57
CA LEU A 47 1.14 -36.81 -30.87
C LEU A 47 2.65 -36.94 -30.74
N ASP A 48 3.18 -38.00 -31.34
CA ASP A 48 4.63 -38.21 -31.40
C ASP A 48 5.25 -37.30 -32.47
N TYR A 49 6.49 -36.86 -32.33
CA TYR A 49 7.08 -35.88 -33.25
C TYR A 49 7.76 -36.55 -34.45
N ASN A 50 8.44 -37.68 -34.23
CA ASN A 50 9.29 -38.35 -35.23
C ASN A 50 8.82 -39.76 -35.60
N ASN A 51 7.57 -40.08 -35.26
CA ASN A 51 6.92 -41.37 -35.43
C ASN A 51 7.70 -42.54 -34.78
N SER A 52 8.30 -42.30 -33.60
CA SER A 52 9.06 -43.30 -32.84
C SER A 52 8.14 -44.39 -32.28
N VAL A 53 7.01 -43.98 -31.72
CA VAL A 53 5.92 -44.86 -31.30
C VAL A 53 4.70 -44.77 -32.21
N GLU A 54 4.55 -43.74 -33.06
CA GLU A 54 3.26 -43.32 -33.68
C GLU A 54 2.37 -42.59 -32.65
N ASP A 55 1.37 -41.84 -33.12
CA ASP A 55 0.40 -41.22 -32.21
C ASP A 55 -0.35 -42.27 -31.38
N ARG A 56 -0.89 -41.85 -30.24
CA ARG A 56 -1.61 -42.74 -29.31
C ARG A 56 -2.94 -42.16 -28.87
N LEU A 57 -3.99 -42.97 -28.93
CA LEU A 57 -5.28 -42.65 -28.32
C LEU A 57 -5.40 -43.37 -26.98
N LEU A 58 -5.56 -42.60 -25.91
CA LEU A 58 -5.65 -43.07 -24.53
C LEU A 58 -7.02 -42.68 -23.96
N ILE A 59 -7.82 -43.69 -23.62
CA ILE A 59 -9.19 -43.51 -23.11
C ILE A 59 -9.21 -43.60 -21.59
N ASN A 60 -9.83 -42.61 -20.95
CA ASN A 60 -9.97 -42.48 -19.51
C ASN A 60 -11.17 -43.31 -19.01
N ASP A 61 -10.95 -44.12 -17.99
CA ASP A 61 -12.00 -44.96 -17.39
C ASP A 61 -12.94 -44.21 -16.42
N GLY A 62 -12.78 -42.89 -16.28
CA GLY A 62 -13.53 -42.05 -15.35
C GLY A 62 -12.87 -41.89 -13.97
N THR A 63 -11.79 -42.62 -13.71
CA THR A 63 -11.02 -42.56 -12.46
C THR A 63 -9.60 -42.04 -12.67
N GLY A 64 -9.27 -41.64 -13.89
CA GLY A 64 -7.95 -41.16 -14.29
C GLY A 64 -6.97 -42.29 -14.62
N TYR A 65 -7.45 -43.51 -14.85
CA TYR A 65 -6.65 -44.58 -15.45
C TYR A 65 -6.95 -44.68 -16.94
N PHE A 66 -5.90 -44.80 -17.76
CA PHE A 66 -6.01 -44.74 -19.21
C PHE A 66 -5.71 -46.08 -19.87
N THR A 67 -6.46 -46.41 -20.93
CA THR A 67 -6.23 -47.57 -21.79
C THR A 67 -5.84 -47.12 -23.19
N ASP A 68 -4.82 -47.76 -23.79
CA ASP A 68 -4.44 -47.51 -25.18
C ASP A 68 -5.44 -48.15 -26.14
N GLU A 69 -6.24 -47.31 -26.80
CA GLU A 69 -7.25 -47.69 -27.79
C GLU A 69 -6.91 -47.15 -29.19
N THR A 70 -5.62 -46.97 -29.47
CA THR A 70 -5.11 -46.49 -30.77
C THR A 70 -5.65 -47.28 -31.97
N SER A 71 -6.07 -48.53 -31.75
CA SER A 71 -6.71 -49.37 -32.77
C SER A 71 -8.04 -48.85 -33.32
N TRP A 72 -8.68 -47.89 -32.65
CA TRP A 72 -9.91 -47.25 -33.13
C TRP A 72 -9.64 -46.26 -34.26
N MET A 73 -8.41 -45.73 -34.35
CA MET A 73 -8.06 -44.71 -35.32
C MET A 73 -8.07 -45.24 -36.77
N PRO A 74 -8.40 -44.39 -37.76
CA PRO A 74 -8.35 -44.79 -39.16
C PRO A 74 -6.94 -45.20 -39.58
N SER A 75 -6.86 -46.18 -40.48
CA SER A 75 -5.58 -46.67 -41.01
C SER A 75 -4.71 -45.53 -41.55
N GLY A 76 -3.47 -45.42 -41.04
CA GLY A 76 -2.51 -44.39 -41.47
C GLY A 76 -2.78 -42.99 -40.90
N PHE A 77 -3.80 -42.82 -40.05
CA PHE A 77 -4.00 -41.55 -39.35
C PHE A 77 -2.94 -41.34 -38.28
N VAL A 78 -2.58 -42.37 -37.51
CA VAL A 78 -1.61 -42.30 -36.39
C VAL A 78 -0.16 -42.01 -36.80
N ASN A 79 0.12 -41.89 -38.11
CA ASN A 79 1.44 -41.47 -38.56
C ASN A 79 1.66 -40.00 -38.23
N SER A 80 2.69 -39.74 -37.44
CA SER A 80 2.90 -38.46 -36.79
C SER A 80 3.42 -37.33 -37.69
N GLY A 81 4.13 -37.60 -38.79
CA GLY A 81 4.45 -36.58 -39.82
C GLY A 81 4.90 -35.18 -39.35
N PHE A 82 5.69 -35.04 -38.27
CA PHE A 82 6.02 -33.76 -37.60
C PHE A 82 4.81 -33.04 -36.98
N ALA A 83 4.01 -33.79 -36.21
CA ALA A 83 2.89 -33.25 -35.47
C ALA A 83 3.35 -32.44 -34.25
N THR A 84 2.81 -31.24 -34.15
CA THR A 84 3.12 -30.20 -33.15
C THR A 84 1.87 -29.52 -32.61
N ALA A 85 0.68 -29.91 -33.10
CA ALA A 85 -0.63 -29.49 -32.62
C ALA A 85 -1.65 -30.62 -32.82
N GLY A 86 -2.51 -30.83 -31.83
CA GLY A 86 -3.64 -31.75 -31.92
C GLY A 86 -4.74 -31.37 -30.94
N GLN A 87 -5.99 -31.60 -31.33
CA GLN A 87 -7.16 -31.22 -30.56
C GLN A 87 -8.23 -32.31 -30.63
N ILE A 88 -9.04 -32.38 -29.58
CA ILE A 88 -10.26 -33.18 -29.50
C ILE A 88 -11.43 -32.21 -29.41
N GLY A 89 -12.29 -32.15 -30.42
CA GLY A 89 -13.37 -31.17 -30.50
C GLY A 89 -14.37 -31.49 -31.61
N ASP A 90 -15.64 -31.16 -31.39
CA ASP A 90 -16.74 -31.43 -32.34
C ASP A 90 -16.68 -30.42 -33.49
N VAL A 91 -15.97 -30.77 -34.58
CA VAL A 91 -15.76 -29.85 -35.71
C VAL A 91 -16.91 -29.90 -36.70
N ASN A 92 -17.64 -31.00 -36.77
CA ASN A 92 -18.77 -31.14 -37.67
C ASN A 92 -20.13 -30.77 -37.02
N GLY A 93 -20.18 -30.54 -35.71
CA GLY A 93 -21.39 -30.19 -34.96
C GLY A 93 -22.37 -31.36 -34.75
N ASP A 94 -21.90 -32.61 -34.77
CA ASP A 94 -22.76 -33.80 -34.61
C ASP A 94 -22.95 -34.24 -33.15
N GLY A 95 -22.26 -33.59 -32.22
CA GLY A 95 -22.27 -33.87 -30.79
C GLY A 95 -21.23 -34.88 -30.32
N TRP A 96 -20.37 -35.40 -31.21
CA TRP A 96 -19.21 -36.23 -30.87
C TRP A 96 -17.92 -35.48 -31.16
N PRO A 97 -17.01 -35.33 -30.18
CA PRO A 97 -15.72 -34.71 -30.44
C PRO A 97 -14.90 -35.52 -31.44
N ASP A 98 -14.35 -34.84 -32.44
CA ASP A 98 -13.47 -35.39 -33.46
C ASP A 98 -11.99 -35.26 -33.04
N ILE A 99 -11.08 -35.94 -33.74
CA ILE A 99 -9.63 -35.75 -33.55
C ILE A 99 -9.06 -34.98 -34.73
N ILE A 100 -8.44 -33.85 -34.45
CA ILE A 100 -7.78 -32.98 -35.44
C ILE A 100 -6.30 -32.90 -35.09
N LYS A 101 -5.43 -32.96 -36.10
CA LYS A 101 -3.99 -32.83 -35.91
C LYS A 101 -3.29 -32.20 -37.09
N ASN A 102 -2.14 -31.57 -36.87
CA ASN A 102 -1.24 -31.27 -37.98
C ASN A 102 -0.39 -32.51 -38.31
N SER A 103 -0.11 -32.69 -39.59
CA SER A 103 0.78 -33.69 -40.14
C SER A 103 1.33 -33.09 -41.43
N VAL A 104 2.54 -32.54 -41.35
CA VAL A 104 3.11 -31.66 -42.37
C VAL A 104 3.04 -32.32 -43.75
N PRO A 105 2.44 -31.65 -44.76
CA PRO A 105 2.06 -30.23 -44.76
C PRO A 105 0.67 -29.89 -44.20
N SER A 106 -0.24 -30.85 -44.10
CA SER A 106 -1.68 -30.66 -43.88
C SER A 106 -2.12 -30.64 -42.42
N VAL A 107 -3.32 -30.14 -42.15
CA VAL A 107 -4.11 -30.51 -40.98
C VAL A 107 -5.06 -31.64 -41.39
N ARG A 108 -5.24 -32.64 -40.53
CA ARG A 108 -6.02 -33.85 -40.79
C ARG A 108 -7.08 -34.03 -39.72
N ILE A 109 -8.28 -34.42 -40.12
CA ILE A 109 -9.42 -34.67 -39.24
C ILE A 109 -9.79 -36.14 -39.32
N ALA A 110 -9.98 -36.78 -38.17
CA ALA A 110 -10.65 -38.06 -38.03
C ALA A 110 -12.00 -37.83 -37.35
N TYR A 111 -13.08 -38.02 -38.12
CA TYR A 111 -14.44 -37.85 -37.64
C TYR A 111 -14.88 -38.98 -36.73
N ASN A 112 -15.37 -38.65 -35.54
CA ASN A 112 -15.83 -39.60 -34.54
C ASN A 112 -17.30 -39.97 -34.78
N GLU A 113 -17.54 -41.17 -35.30
CA GLU A 113 -18.87 -41.66 -35.67
C GLU A 113 -19.55 -42.45 -34.53
N GLY A 114 -19.32 -42.07 -33.27
CA GLY A 114 -20.03 -42.61 -32.11
C GLY A 114 -19.17 -43.10 -30.94
N GLY A 115 -18.20 -42.29 -30.52
CA GLY A 115 -17.38 -42.45 -29.31
C GLY A 115 -16.25 -43.46 -29.42
N SER A 116 -16.30 -44.42 -30.35
CA SER A 116 -15.27 -45.45 -30.50
C SER A 116 -15.03 -45.90 -31.95
N SER A 117 -15.46 -45.13 -32.93
CA SER A 117 -15.37 -45.49 -34.35
C SER A 117 -15.07 -44.25 -35.17
N PHE A 118 -14.13 -44.36 -36.12
CA PHE A 118 -13.75 -43.23 -36.96
C PHE A 118 -13.94 -43.55 -38.44
N GLY A 119 -14.44 -42.54 -39.16
CA GLY A 119 -14.65 -42.61 -40.60
C GLY A 119 -13.36 -42.51 -41.42
N SER A 120 -13.50 -42.16 -42.71
CA SER A 120 -12.35 -41.81 -43.54
C SER A 120 -11.82 -40.44 -43.13
N PRO A 121 -10.51 -40.26 -42.94
CA PRO A 121 -9.97 -38.97 -42.54
C PRO A 121 -10.07 -37.95 -43.69
N GLN A 122 -10.19 -36.68 -43.33
CA GLN A 122 -10.14 -35.54 -44.25
C GLN A 122 -8.84 -34.78 -44.05
N ASP A 123 -8.18 -34.39 -45.14
CA ASP A 123 -7.03 -33.50 -45.11
C ASP A 123 -7.47 -32.08 -45.53
N LEU A 124 -7.10 -31.07 -44.74
CA LEU A 124 -7.27 -29.66 -45.09
C LEU A 124 -6.07 -29.17 -45.90
N ASP A 125 -6.34 -28.33 -46.91
CA ASP A 125 -5.31 -27.71 -47.76
C ASP A 125 -4.69 -26.49 -47.08
N VAL A 126 -3.93 -26.76 -46.02
CA VAL A 126 -3.05 -25.82 -45.34
C VAL A 126 -1.62 -26.24 -45.66
N ASN A 127 -0.77 -25.31 -46.11
CA ASN A 127 0.57 -25.63 -46.59
C ASN A 127 1.58 -25.29 -45.50
N SER A 128 2.35 -26.29 -45.03
CA SER A 128 3.37 -26.09 -44.00
C SER A 128 2.79 -25.58 -42.67
N CYS A 129 1.69 -26.20 -42.23
CA CYS A 129 1.05 -25.87 -40.95
C CYS A 129 1.90 -26.37 -39.77
N TYR A 130 2.35 -25.43 -38.93
CA TYR A 130 3.11 -25.70 -37.70
C TYR A 130 2.21 -25.80 -36.48
N HIS A 131 1.14 -25.00 -36.43
CA HIS A 131 0.17 -25.06 -35.35
C HIS A 131 -1.21 -24.69 -35.87
N PHE A 132 -2.26 -25.06 -35.16
CA PHE A 132 -3.61 -24.61 -35.43
C PHE A 132 -4.43 -24.56 -34.15
N ASN A 133 -5.56 -23.87 -34.18
CA ASN A 133 -6.58 -23.96 -33.13
C ASN A 133 -7.98 -24.02 -33.77
N LEU A 134 -8.92 -24.60 -33.03
CA LEU A 134 -10.35 -24.61 -33.34
C LEU A 134 -11.07 -23.49 -32.59
N GLY A 135 -12.03 -22.86 -33.25
CA GLY A 135 -12.89 -21.84 -32.63
C GLY A 135 -13.89 -21.31 -33.65
N ASP A 136 -15.02 -20.79 -33.18
CA ASP A 136 -16.08 -20.23 -34.04
C ASP A 136 -15.72 -18.78 -34.42
N ILE A 137 -15.06 -18.58 -35.55
CA ILE A 137 -14.55 -17.26 -36.00
C ILE A 137 -15.67 -16.46 -36.68
N ASP A 138 -16.60 -17.11 -37.38
CA ASP A 138 -17.70 -16.43 -38.09
C ASP A 138 -19.04 -16.40 -37.33
N GLY A 139 -19.08 -16.96 -36.11
CA GLY A 139 -20.23 -16.92 -35.21
C GLY A 139 -21.38 -17.84 -35.63
N ASN A 140 -21.10 -18.87 -36.43
CA ASN A 140 -22.13 -19.77 -36.98
C ASN A 140 -22.48 -20.95 -36.07
N GLY A 141 -21.75 -21.13 -34.96
CA GLY A 141 -21.95 -22.17 -33.97
C GLY A 141 -21.27 -23.51 -34.27
N VAL A 142 -20.46 -23.60 -35.32
CA VAL A 142 -19.56 -24.74 -35.59
C VAL A 142 -18.09 -24.30 -35.55
N GLN A 143 -17.17 -25.24 -35.34
CA GLN A 143 -15.75 -24.90 -35.20
C GLN A 143 -15.11 -24.58 -36.55
N ASP A 144 -14.40 -23.46 -36.61
CA ASP A 144 -13.47 -23.09 -37.68
C ASP A 144 -12.04 -23.49 -37.34
N VAL A 145 -11.11 -23.29 -38.29
CA VAL A 145 -9.68 -23.55 -38.09
C VAL A 145 -8.88 -22.29 -38.34
N PHE A 146 -8.07 -21.85 -37.38
CA PHE A 146 -6.97 -20.92 -37.64
C PHE A 146 -5.66 -21.71 -37.77
N ALA A 147 -4.98 -21.61 -38.91
CA ALA A 147 -3.77 -22.34 -39.23
C ALA A 147 -2.55 -21.41 -39.28
N VAL A 148 -1.56 -21.71 -38.45
CA VAL A 148 -0.27 -21.03 -38.37
C VAL A 148 0.70 -21.71 -39.33
N GLN A 149 1.16 -20.99 -40.35
CA GLN A 149 1.87 -21.59 -41.48
C GLN A 149 2.88 -20.64 -42.17
N ASP A 150 3.76 -21.23 -42.98
CA ASP A 150 4.77 -20.51 -43.80
C ASP A 150 4.34 -20.48 -45.29
N PRO A 151 4.25 -19.30 -45.95
CA PRO A 151 4.73 -17.99 -45.52
C PRO A 151 3.72 -17.12 -44.77
N GLN A 152 2.44 -17.50 -44.72
CA GLN A 152 1.37 -16.62 -44.28
C GLN A 152 0.23 -17.43 -43.66
N ASP A 153 -0.13 -17.10 -42.43
CA ASP A 153 -1.25 -17.69 -41.70
C ASP A 153 -2.58 -17.50 -42.42
N GLN A 154 -3.52 -18.40 -42.18
CA GLN A 154 -4.86 -18.36 -42.78
C GLN A 154 -5.89 -18.97 -41.84
N PHE A 155 -7.16 -18.63 -42.03
CA PHE A 155 -8.26 -19.33 -41.38
C PHE A 155 -9.19 -19.98 -42.42
N LEU A 156 -9.81 -21.08 -42.00
CA LEU A 156 -10.73 -21.87 -42.79
C LEU A 156 -12.06 -21.90 -42.06
N LEU A 157 -13.08 -21.33 -42.70
CA LEU A 157 -14.43 -21.31 -42.17
C LEU A 157 -15.16 -22.61 -42.51
N ASN A 158 -15.79 -23.24 -41.52
CA ASN A 158 -16.68 -24.36 -41.72
C ASN A 158 -18.03 -23.85 -42.21
N THR A 159 -18.31 -24.10 -43.49
CA THR A 159 -19.54 -23.64 -44.15
C THR A 159 -20.61 -24.72 -44.28
N SER A 160 -20.42 -25.86 -43.60
CA SER A 160 -21.32 -27.01 -43.71
C SER A 160 -22.41 -27.02 -42.65
N ASP A 161 -23.57 -27.60 -42.98
CA ASP A 161 -24.62 -27.85 -41.98
C ASP A 161 -24.12 -28.86 -40.93
N PRO A 162 -24.53 -28.75 -39.65
CA PRO A 162 -24.12 -29.68 -38.60
C PRO A 162 -24.35 -31.16 -38.95
N GLY A 163 -23.35 -32.00 -38.67
CA GLY A 163 -23.30 -33.42 -39.02
C GLY A 163 -22.84 -33.74 -40.44
N THR A 164 -22.35 -32.76 -41.20
CA THR A 164 -21.80 -33.01 -42.54
C THR A 164 -20.40 -33.63 -42.47
N ILE A 165 -20.22 -34.75 -43.18
CA ILE A 165 -18.91 -35.42 -43.33
C ILE A 165 -18.68 -35.72 -44.83
N PRO A 166 -17.54 -35.32 -45.43
CA PRO A 166 -16.53 -34.40 -44.89
C PRO A 166 -17.05 -32.96 -44.77
N VAL A 167 -16.50 -32.19 -43.82
CA VAL A 167 -16.81 -30.76 -43.66
C VAL A 167 -16.38 -29.97 -44.91
N ILE A 168 -17.15 -28.93 -45.25
CA ILE A 168 -16.87 -28.02 -46.38
C ILE A 168 -16.18 -26.76 -45.86
N TRP A 169 -14.92 -26.59 -46.23
CA TRP A 169 -14.07 -25.49 -45.78
C TRP A 169 -13.99 -24.36 -46.81
N GLN A 170 -14.21 -23.13 -46.36
CA GLN A 170 -13.89 -21.91 -47.10
C GLN A 170 -12.60 -21.32 -46.57
N ASN A 171 -11.56 -21.30 -47.40
CA ASN A 171 -10.30 -20.65 -47.07
C ASN A 171 -10.43 -19.13 -47.18
N VAL A 172 -10.05 -18.42 -46.12
CA VAL A 172 -9.95 -16.96 -46.09
C VAL A 172 -8.50 -16.59 -45.74
N PRO A 173 -7.70 -16.12 -46.72
CA PRO A 173 -6.36 -15.64 -46.44
C PRO A 173 -6.42 -14.38 -45.59
N ILE A 174 -5.66 -14.36 -44.49
CA ILE A 174 -5.40 -13.13 -43.75
C ILE A 174 -4.53 -12.30 -44.69
N GLY A 175 -5.02 -11.11 -45.10
CA GLY A 175 -4.26 -10.19 -45.94
C GLY A 175 -2.84 -9.99 -45.40
N ALA A 176 -1.88 -9.53 -46.22
CA ALA A 176 -0.46 -9.46 -45.83
C ALA A 176 -0.22 -8.56 -44.60
N SER A 177 -0.47 -9.12 -43.42
CA SER A 177 -0.22 -8.53 -42.13
C SER A 177 1.24 -8.83 -41.78
N PRO A 178 2.02 -7.83 -41.37
CA PRO A 178 3.40 -8.07 -40.93
C PRO A 178 3.46 -8.89 -39.62
N LEU A 179 2.30 -9.11 -38.99
CA LEU A 179 2.15 -9.87 -37.75
C LEU A 179 1.81 -11.35 -37.98
N THR A 180 1.49 -11.76 -39.20
CA THR A 180 1.19 -13.16 -39.53
C THR A 180 2.28 -13.77 -40.41
N GLY A 181 2.41 -15.09 -40.35
CA GLY A 181 3.34 -15.87 -41.17
C GLY A 181 4.71 -16.12 -40.53
N GLY A 182 5.34 -17.22 -40.96
CA GLY A 182 6.59 -17.75 -40.42
C GLY A 182 6.37 -19.05 -39.64
N PHE A 183 7.32 -19.40 -38.77
CA PHE A 183 7.24 -20.60 -37.92
C PHE A 183 6.59 -20.25 -36.57
N GLY A 184 5.34 -19.79 -36.61
CA GLY A 184 4.58 -19.47 -35.40
C GLY A 184 4.22 -20.71 -34.59
N GLY A 185 3.85 -20.51 -33.32
CA GLY A 185 3.56 -21.56 -32.33
C GLY A 185 2.12 -21.52 -31.84
N ASN A 186 1.94 -21.59 -30.52
CA ASN A 186 0.62 -21.66 -29.88
C ASN A 186 -0.27 -20.51 -30.35
N THR A 187 -1.51 -20.84 -30.69
CA THR A 187 -2.53 -19.89 -31.09
C THR A 187 -3.78 -20.14 -30.27
N TYR A 188 -4.57 -19.10 -30.01
CA TYR A 188 -5.82 -19.16 -29.26
C TYR A 188 -6.89 -18.40 -30.05
N ILE A 189 -8.11 -18.96 -30.09
CA ILE A 189 -9.29 -18.32 -30.67
C ILE A 189 -10.25 -18.07 -29.50
N VAL A 190 -10.47 -16.81 -29.17
CA VAL A 190 -11.27 -16.38 -28.01
C VAL A 190 -11.67 -14.92 -28.16
N ASP A 191 -12.87 -14.58 -27.72
CA ASP A 191 -13.33 -13.19 -27.55
C ASP A 191 -12.46 -12.48 -26.49
N LEU A 192 -11.46 -11.71 -26.94
CA LEU A 192 -10.51 -11.03 -26.05
C LEU A 192 -11.06 -9.71 -25.56
N ASP A 193 -11.80 -8.97 -26.40
CA ASP A 193 -12.29 -7.64 -26.06
C ASP A 193 -13.75 -7.60 -25.56
N ALA A 194 -14.36 -8.78 -25.40
CA ALA A 194 -15.72 -8.97 -24.93
C ALA A 194 -16.78 -8.32 -25.85
N ASP A 195 -16.49 -8.16 -27.14
CA ASP A 195 -17.42 -7.64 -28.13
C ASP A 195 -18.35 -8.73 -28.72
N GLY A 196 -18.08 -9.99 -28.40
CA GLY A 196 -18.89 -11.15 -28.76
C GLY A 196 -18.38 -11.92 -29.98
N ASP A 197 -17.32 -11.44 -30.63
CA ASP A 197 -16.67 -12.09 -31.75
C ASP A 197 -15.33 -12.70 -31.31
N ASN A 198 -15.02 -13.93 -31.73
CA ASN A 198 -13.76 -14.54 -31.32
C ASN A 198 -12.58 -13.91 -32.08
N ASP A 199 -11.61 -13.39 -31.34
CA ASP A 199 -10.32 -12.90 -31.82
C ASP A 199 -9.29 -14.03 -31.91
N VAL A 200 -8.12 -13.72 -32.48
CA VAL A 200 -7.01 -14.67 -32.55
C VAL A 200 -5.73 -14.10 -31.94
N VAL A 201 -5.16 -14.85 -31.01
CA VAL A 201 -3.79 -14.64 -30.52
C VAL A 201 -2.86 -15.65 -31.18
N VAL A 202 -1.71 -15.19 -31.66
CA VAL A 202 -0.65 -16.04 -32.19
C VAL A 202 0.65 -15.74 -31.46
N THR A 203 1.18 -16.75 -30.79
CA THR A 203 2.54 -16.73 -30.26
C THR A 203 3.49 -17.30 -31.31
N ASP A 204 4.72 -16.84 -31.32
CA ASP A 204 5.71 -17.26 -32.31
C ASP A 204 6.78 -18.11 -31.62
N VAL A 205 6.52 -19.41 -31.54
CA VAL A 205 7.46 -20.40 -31.01
C VAL A 205 7.97 -21.28 -32.13
N ASP A 206 9.27 -21.17 -32.36
CA ASP A 206 10.02 -22.21 -33.03
C ASP A 206 10.71 -23.06 -31.97
N THR A 207 10.13 -24.23 -31.70
CA THR A 207 10.65 -25.18 -30.72
C THR A 207 12.02 -25.72 -31.10
N ASP A 208 12.44 -25.59 -32.37
CA ASP A 208 13.71 -26.07 -32.89
C ASP A 208 14.81 -24.99 -32.90
N VAL A 209 14.44 -23.69 -32.85
CA VAL A 209 15.38 -22.57 -32.94
C VAL A 209 15.22 -21.58 -31.77
N PRO A 210 16.04 -21.69 -30.70
CA PRO A 210 15.98 -20.76 -29.58
C PRO A 210 16.37 -19.34 -30.03
N SER A 211 15.43 -18.40 -29.96
CA SER A 211 15.66 -16.98 -30.26
C SER A 211 14.64 -16.07 -29.57
N CYS A 212 15.01 -14.82 -29.32
CA CYS A 212 14.13 -13.79 -28.74
C CYS A 212 13.66 -12.76 -29.77
N GLY A 213 13.84 -13.04 -31.06
CA GLY A 213 13.40 -12.17 -32.17
C GLY A 213 12.00 -12.51 -32.69
N ARG A 214 11.29 -13.38 -31.99
CA ARG A 214 9.95 -13.88 -32.30
C ARG A 214 8.88 -12.96 -31.75
N ARG A 215 7.63 -13.04 -32.20
CA ARG A 215 6.57 -12.06 -31.85
C ARG A 215 5.31 -12.66 -31.21
N LEU A 216 4.59 -11.86 -30.42
CA LEU A 216 3.17 -12.04 -30.12
C LEU A 216 2.35 -11.27 -31.16
N SER A 217 1.19 -11.76 -31.53
CA SER A 217 0.31 -11.09 -32.49
C SER A 217 -1.15 -11.22 -32.04
N PHE A 218 -1.84 -10.09 -32.03
CA PHE A 218 -3.28 -9.99 -31.78
C PHE A 218 -3.95 -9.68 -33.10
N LEU A 219 -4.92 -10.51 -33.46
CA LEU A 219 -5.74 -10.32 -34.65
C LEU A 219 -7.19 -10.19 -34.18
N ARG A 220 -7.66 -8.95 -34.16
CA ARG A 220 -9.03 -8.62 -33.80
C ARG A 220 -9.99 -9.01 -34.92
N ASN A 221 -11.12 -9.60 -34.55
CA ASN A 221 -12.24 -9.87 -35.43
C ASN A 221 -13.12 -8.62 -35.61
N ASP A 222 -13.53 -8.31 -36.83
CA ASP A 222 -14.36 -7.15 -37.15
C ASP A 222 -15.88 -7.41 -37.03
N GLY A 223 -16.26 -8.63 -36.65
CA GLY A 223 -17.65 -9.07 -36.50
C GLY A 223 -18.44 -9.10 -37.81
N GLN A 224 -17.77 -8.99 -38.96
CA GLN A 224 -18.42 -9.02 -40.26
C GLN A 224 -18.52 -10.44 -40.80
N ASN A 225 -19.31 -10.63 -41.87
CA ASN A 225 -19.38 -11.89 -42.59
C ASN A 225 -19.09 -11.68 -44.09
N PRO A 226 -17.95 -12.16 -44.62
CA PRO A 226 -16.92 -12.94 -43.91
C PRO A 226 -16.13 -12.07 -42.92
N PRO A 227 -15.64 -12.64 -41.81
CA PRO A 227 -14.87 -11.91 -40.81
C PRO A 227 -13.51 -11.47 -41.37
N LEU A 228 -13.02 -10.35 -40.88
CA LEU A 228 -11.64 -9.88 -41.08
C LEU A 228 -10.89 -9.97 -39.75
N LEU A 229 -9.68 -10.52 -39.82
CA LEU A 229 -8.74 -10.57 -38.71
C LEU A 229 -7.61 -9.55 -38.94
N GLU A 230 -7.50 -8.52 -38.10
CA GLU A 230 -6.53 -7.42 -38.27
C GLU A 230 -5.85 -6.98 -36.96
N ASP A 231 -4.70 -6.30 -37.07
CA ASP A 231 -3.99 -5.74 -35.92
C ASP A 231 -4.80 -4.56 -35.33
N PRO A 232 -5.31 -4.64 -34.08
CA PRO A 232 -6.13 -3.59 -33.51
C PRO A 232 -5.32 -2.34 -33.13
N TYR A 233 -3.98 -2.40 -33.10
CA TYR A 233 -3.16 -1.31 -32.57
C TYR A 233 -2.65 -0.36 -33.65
N PRO A 234 -2.86 0.97 -33.50
CA PRO A 234 -2.20 1.96 -34.34
C PRO A 234 -0.67 1.85 -34.24
N PRO A 235 0.07 2.21 -35.32
CA PRO A 235 1.53 2.14 -35.33
C PRO A 235 2.17 2.86 -34.12
N GLY A 236 2.85 2.09 -33.28
CA GLY A 236 3.59 2.59 -32.11
C GLY A 236 2.85 2.56 -30.77
N GLN A 237 1.57 2.21 -30.72
CA GLN A 237 0.88 1.97 -29.43
C GLN A 237 1.34 0.67 -28.77
N TRP A 238 1.38 -0.42 -29.55
CA TRP A 238 1.93 -1.68 -29.09
C TRP A 238 3.34 -1.86 -29.68
N THR A 239 4.35 -1.61 -28.85
CA THR A 239 5.75 -1.52 -29.33
C THR A 239 6.35 -2.91 -29.58
N PRO A 240 7.44 -3.02 -30.36
CA PRO A 240 8.16 -4.28 -30.52
C PRO A 240 8.60 -4.92 -29.19
N ALA A 241 8.75 -4.14 -28.11
CA ALA A 241 9.11 -4.67 -26.81
C ALA A 241 8.02 -5.60 -26.24
N HIS A 242 6.74 -5.29 -26.46
CA HIS A 242 5.61 -6.11 -25.98
C HIS A 242 5.38 -7.35 -26.83
N HIS A 243 5.89 -7.37 -28.06
CA HIS A 243 5.76 -8.52 -28.95
C HIS A 243 6.93 -9.50 -28.81
N ASN A 244 8.13 -9.05 -28.43
CA ASN A 244 9.34 -9.83 -28.65
C ASN A 244 9.56 -11.01 -27.68
N GLY A 245 9.89 -12.16 -28.26
CA GLY A 245 10.37 -13.35 -27.58
C GLY A 245 9.28 -14.11 -26.83
N THR A 246 8.04 -14.09 -27.33
CA THR A 246 6.89 -14.72 -26.69
C THR A 246 6.81 -16.21 -26.98
N PHE A 247 6.82 -17.01 -25.91
CA PHE A 247 6.76 -18.47 -25.96
C PHE A 247 5.35 -19.02 -25.73
N ASP A 248 4.54 -18.36 -24.91
CA ASP A 248 3.19 -18.80 -24.67
C ASP A 248 2.35 -17.66 -24.11
N VAL A 249 1.04 -17.82 -24.17
CA VAL A 249 0.08 -16.98 -23.49
C VAL A 249 -0.95 -17.84 -22.77
N ALA A 250 -1.39 -17.40 -21.60
CA ALA A 250 -2.60 -17.91 -20.96
C ALA A 250 -3.64 -16.79 -20.94
N ILE A 251 -4.87 -17.12 -21.33
CA ILE A 251 -5.98 -16.18 -21.41
C ILE A 251 -7.06 -16.68 -20.44
N ALA A 252 -7.35 -15.89 -19.42
CA ALA A 252 -8.32 -16.20 -18.39
C ALA A 252 -8.65 -14.94 -17.60
N ASP A 253 -9.84 -14.86 -17.02
CA ASP A 253 -10.15 -13.84 -16.02
C ASP A 253 -9.36 -14.14 -14.73
N PHE A 254 -8.19 -13.51 -14.58
CA PHE A 254 -7.27 -13.73 -13.46
C PHE A 254 -7.69 -12.91 -12.23
N ASN A 255 -8.46 -11.83 -12.41
CA ASN A 255 -8.82 -10.91 -11.35
C ASN A 255 -10.28 -11.08 -10.85
N GLY A 256 -11.12 -11.81 -11.58
CA GLY A 256 -12.52 -12.10 -11.28
C GLY A 256 -13.52 -11.03 -11.72
N ASP A 257 -13.17 -10.15 -12.68
CA ASP A 257 -14.04 -9.06 -13.16
C ASP A 257 -14.94 -9.46 -14.34
N GLY A 258 -14.79 -10.67 -14.87
CA GLY A 258 -15.56 -11.21 -15.98
C GLY A 258 -15.00 -10.88 -17.37
N ILE A 259 -13.86 -10.19 -17.46
CA ILE A 259 -13.14 -9.97 -18.73
C ILE A 259 -11.89 -10.84 -18.76
N PRO A 260 -11.58 -11.50 -19.89
CA PRO A 260 -10.33 -12.23 -20.02
C PRO A 260 -9.10 -11.32 -19.83
N ASP A 261 -8.21 -11.71 -18.93
CA ASP A 261 -6.88 -11.14 -18.77
C ASP A 261 -5.85 -12.00 -19.53
N ILE A 262 -4.62 -11.49 -19.70
CA ILE A 262 -3.57 -12.17 -20.47
C ILE A 262 -2.29 -12.30 -19.64
N TRP A 263 -1.81 -13.52 -19.44
CA TRP A 263 -0.47 -13.81 -18.97
C TRP A 263 0.41 -14.17 -20.16
N VAL A 264 1.50 -13.43 -20.37
CA VAL A 264 2.47 -13.67 -21.44
C VAL A 264 3.76 -14.24 -20.85
N GLY A 265 4.23 -15.36 -21.39
CA GLY A 265 5.56 -15.92 -21.10
C GLY A 265 6.54 -15.59 -22.21
N HIS A 266 7.61 -14.85 -21.92
CA HIS A 266 8.55 -14.37 -22.94
C HIS A 266 10.00 -14.30 -22.45
N CYS A 267 10.96 -14.02 -23.33
CA CYS A 267 12.39 -14.05 -23.01
C CYS A 267 12.81 -13.14 -21.84
N ALA A 268 12.08 -12.06 -21.56
CA ALA A 268 12.40 -11.12 -20.49
C ALA A 268 11.78 -11.53 -19.14
N GLY A 269 10.92 -12.54 -19.11
CA GLY A 269 10.18 -12.97 -17.92
C GLY A 269 8.74 -13.31 -18.25
N ASN A 270 7.86 -13.04 -17.28
CA ASN A 270 6.43 -13.21 -17.44
C ASN A 270 5.76 -11.87 -17.14
N ASP A 271 4.84 -11.47 -18.00
CA ASP A 271 4.02 -10.28 -17.80
C ASP A 271 2.56 -10.70 -17.65
N LEU A 272 1.86 -10.13 -16.67
CA LEU A 272 0.41 -10.28 -16.51
C LEU A 272 -0.24 -8.94 -16.85
N TYR A 273 -1.06 -8.96 -17.89
CA TYR A 273 -1.84 -7.83 -18.37
C TYR A 273 -3.28 -8.02 -17.90
N PHE A 274 -3.72 -7.13 -17.00
CA PHE A 274 -5.12 -7.05 -16.62
C PHE A 274 -5.86 -6.22 -17.65
N GLN A 275 -6.90 -6.78 -18.22
CA GLN A 275 -7.76 -6.06 -19.14
C GLN A 275 -8.71 -5.21 -18.31
N ILE A 276 -8.68 -3.91 -18.56
CA ILE A 276 -9.56 -2.98 -17.84
C ILE A 276 -10.80 -2.71 -18.68
N SER A 277 -11.95 -3.17 -18.20
CA SER A 277 -13.29 -2.89 -18.76
C SER A 277 -13.63 -1.40 -18.89
N ASN A 278 -12.85 -0.51 -18.27
CA ASN A 278 -13.26 0.85 -17.92
C ASN A 278 -12.20 1.89 -18.28
N ILE A 279 -11.59 1.83 -19.47
CA ILE A 279 -11.17 3.11 -20.04
C ILE A 279 -12.49 3.76 -20.45
N PRO A 280 -12.99 4.78 -19.72
CA PRO A 280 -14.14 5.51 -20.21
C PRO A 280 -13.80 5.99 -21.62
N ASP A 281 -14.77 5.92 -22.54
CA ASP A 281 -14.61 6.43 -23.91
C ASP A 281 -14.09 7.88 -23.94
N VAL A 282 -14.26 8.60 -22.83
CA VAL A 282 -13.65 9.90 -22.54
C VAL A 282 -12.92 9.87 -21.18
N LEU A 283 -11.61 10.13 -21.18
CA LEU A 283 -10.77 10.31 -20.00
C LEU A 283 -11.17 11.57 -19.23
N PRO A 284 -11.33 11.49 -17.89
CA PRO A 284 -11.76 12.63 -17.09
C PRO A 284 -10.66 13.70 -16.95
N PRO A 285 -11.03 14.97 -16.72
CA PRO A 285 -10.07 16.03 -16.39
C PRO A 285 -9.21 15.67 -15.17
N THR A 286 -7.95 16.09 -15.17
CA THR A 286 -6.98 15.78 -14.10
C THR A 286 -6.54 17.03 -13.33
N GLN A 287 -5.92 16.85 -12.17
CA GLN A 287 -5.42 17.96 -11.33
C GLN A 287 -6.48 19.03 -11.01
N LEU A 288 -7.73 18.61 -10.78
CA LEU A 288 -8.81 19.51 -10.42
C LEU A 288 -8.52 20.21 -9.08
N THR A 289 -8.51 21.53 -9.10
CA THR A 289 -8.31 22.40 -7.92
C THR A 289 -9.40 23.46 -7.85
N CYS A 290 -9.82 23.78 -6.63
CA CYS A 290 -10.85 24.78 -6.36
C CYS A 290 -10.38 25.66 -5.21
N THR A 291 -10.27 26.96 -5.49
CA THR A 291 -9.66 27.94 -4.58
C THR A 291 -10.50 29.19 -4.53
N GLN A 292 -10.83 29.66 -3.33
CA GLN A 292 -11.53 30.92 -3.16
C GLN A 292 -10.60 32.10 -3.52
N GLN A 293 -11.14 33.06 -4.26
CA GLN A 293 -10.51 34.33 -4.63
C GLN A 293 -11.47 35.48 -4.28
N VAL A 294 -11.30 36.04 -3.09
CA VAL A 294 -12.19 37.11 -2.58
C VAL A 294 -13.62 36.59 -2.46
N LEU A 295 -14.51 36.94 -3.39
CA LEU A 295 -15.89 36.45 -3.42
C LEU A 295 -16.08 35.26 -4.36
N ASP A 296 -15.15 35.00 -5.29
CA ASP A 296 -15.32 34.01 -6.34
C ASP A 296 -14.58 32.70 -6.01
N VAL A 297 -14.91 31.62 -6.71
CA VAL A 297 -14.13 30.38 -6.66
C VAL A 297 -13.52 30.11 -8.02
N ALA A 298 -12.19 30.04 -8.05
CA ALA A 298 -11.42 29.65 -9.23
C ALA A 298 -11.27 28.12 -9.26
N ILE A 299 -11.76 27.52 -10.35
CA ILE A 299 -11.70 26.10 -10.65
C ILE A 299 -10.70 25.89 -11.78
N ASN A 300 -9.68 25.05 -11.59
CA ASN A 300 -8.65 24.77 -12.60
C ASN A 300 -8.39 23.28 -12.73
N TRP A 301 -8.10 22.81 -13.94
CA TRP A 301 -7.78 21.41 -14.25
C TRP A 301 -6.80 21.33 -15.43
N ASN A 302 -6.30 20.12 -15.70
CA ASN A 302 -5.60 19.78 -16.93
C ASN A 302 -6.44 18.80 -17.75
N ASP A 303 -6.43 18.98 -19.07
CA ASP A 303 -7.08 18.05 -19.98
C ASP A 303 -6.26 16.75 -20.08
N ALA A 304 -6.93 15.61 -19.97
CA ALA A 304 -6.32 14.30 -20.23
C ALA A 304 -6.30 13.97 -21.73
N GLU A 305 -7.23 14.55 -22.49
CA GLU A 305 -7.33 14.48 -23.94
C GLU A 305 -8.12 15.67 -24.51
N SER A 306 -8.39 15.71 -25.82
CA SER A 306 -9.13 16.83 -26.43
C SER A 306 -10.64 16.67 -26.29
N TYR A 307 -11.29 17.58 -25.56
CA TYR A 307 -12.74 17.54 -25.31
C TYR A 307 -13.52 18.48 -26.24
N ASP A 308 -14.80 18.16 -26.48
CA ASP A 308 -15.74 19.09 -27.11
C ASP A 308 -16.29 20.09 -26.08
N LEU A 309 -16.67 19.59 -24.90
CA LEU A 309 -17.27 20.38 -23.82
C LEU A 309 -16.81 19.88 -22.45
N VAL A 310 -16.85 20.78 -21.46
CA VAL A 310 -16.73 20.44 -20.02
C VAL A 310 -17.96 20.97 -19.29
N ARG A 311 -18.67 20.09 -18.60
CA ARG A 311 -19.81 20.44 -17.75
C ARG A 311 -19.38 20.56 -16.30
N ILE A 312 -19.75 21.67 -15.66
CA ILE A 312 -19.36 22.02 -14.29
C ILE A 312 -20.61 22.09 -13.43
N SER A 313 -20.60 21.39 -12.30
CA SER A 313 -21.67 21.44 -11.31
C SER A 313 -21.15 21.90 -9.95
N ARG A 314 -21.99 22.61 -9.20
CA ARG A 314 -21.79 22.96 -7.78
C ARG A 314 -22.86 22.25 -6.96
N ASP A 315 -22.45 21.49 -5.96
CA ASP A 315 -23.31 20.70 -5.08
C ASP A 315 -24.28 19.79 -5.85
N GLY A 316 -23.79 19.20 -6.94
CA GLY A 316 -24.55 18.34 -7.84
C GLY A 316 -25.48 19.06 -8.81
N ILE A 317 -25.53 20.39 -8.82
CA ILE A 317 -26.34 21.19 -9.75
C ILE A 317 -25.44 21.78 -10.84
N PRO A 318 -25.71 21.53 -12.14
CA PRO A 318 -24.95 22.14 -13.24
C PRO A 318 -25.04 23.67 -13.20
N ILE A 319 -23.89 24.34 -13.21
CA ILE A 319 -23.77 25.80 -13.22
C ILE A 319 -23.20 26.34 -14.53
N ALA A 320 -22.45 25.51 -15.27
CA ALA A 320 -21.91 25.88 -16.57
C ALA A 320 -21.64 24.67 -17.47
N GLU A 321 -21.62 24.92 -18.77
CA GLU A 321 -21.08 24.04 -19.79
C GLU A 321 -20.23 24.93 -20.71
N ILE A 322 -18.95 24.60 -20.83
CA ILE A 322 -17.94 25.43 -21.49
C ILE A 322 -17.23 24.65 -22.59
N GLU A 323 -16.56 25.37 -23.50
CA GLU A 323 -15.79 24.76 -24.59
C GLU A 323 -14.68 23.85 -24.03
N GLY A 324 -14.53 22.66 -24.59
CA GLY A 324 -13.59 21.64 -24.10
C GLY A 324 -12.10 21.97 -24.23
N SER A 325 -11.76 23.13 -24.81
CA SER A 325 -10.40 23.69 -24.82
C SER A 325 -10.10 24.59 -23.61
N GLN A 326 -11.09 24.88 -22.78
CA GLN A 326 -10.90 25.65 -21.56
C GLN A 326 -10.41 24.72 -20.45
N THR A 327 -9.50 25.23 -19.63
CA THR A 327 -8.91 24.52 -18.48
C THR A 327 -9.17 25.22 -17.14
N THR A 328 -10.04 26.24 -17.17
CA THR A 328 -10.36 27.06 -16.00
C THR A 328 -11.80 27.58 -16.07
N TYR A 329 -12.42 27.73 -14.91
CA TYR A 329 -13.73 28.37 -14.74
C TYR A 329 -13.76 29.16 -13.43
N THR A 330 -14.52 30.25 -13.41
CA THR A 330 -14.74 31.06 -12.22
C THR A 330 -16.21 31.03 -11.85
N ASP A 331 -16.52 30.45 -10.70
CA ASP A 331 -17.85 30.55 -10.09
C ASP A 331 -17.93 31.84 -9.29
N VAL A 332 -18.83 32.74 -9.70
CA VAL A 332 -18.90 34.10 -9.18
C VAL A 332 -19.79 34.16 -7.95
N ALA A 333 -19.23 34.65 -6.84
CA ALA A 333 -19.94 34.85 -5.58
C ALA A 333 -20.83 33.66 -5.14
N PRO A 334 -20.30 32.42 -4.99
CA PRO A 334 -21.01 31.36 -4.28
C PRO A 334 -21.41 31.81 -2.88
N SER A 335 -22.44 31.17 -2.33
CA SER A 335 -22.82 31.35 -0.92
C SER A 335 -21.66 30.96 0.00
N SER A 336 -21.70 31.42 1.26
CA SER A 336 -20.78 30.88 2.25
C SER A 336 -21.07 29.42 2.56
N GLY A 337 -20.05 28.74 3.06
CA GLY A 337 -20.09 27.32 3.43
C GLY A 337 -19.28 26.44 2.49
N GLN A 338 -19.35 25.14 2.76
CA GLN A 338 -18.63 24.14 1.98
C GLN A 338 -19.35 23.84 0.67
N HIS A 339 -18.63 23.97 -0.43
CA HIS A 339 -19.11 23.67 -1.78
C HIS A 339 -18.29 22.55 -2.41
N SER A 340 -18.98 21.61 -3.05
CA SER A 340 -18.35 20.59 -3.90
C SER A 340 -18.54 20.96 -5.36
N TYR A 341 -17.43 21.06 -6.11
CA TYR A 341 -17.50 21.23 -7.55
C TYR A 341 -17.13 19.93 -8.25
N THR A 342 -17.89 19.59 -9.29
CA THR A 342 -17.68 18.39 -10.10
C THR A 342 -17.60 18.72 -11.57
N LEU A 343 -16.66 18.09 -12.28
CA LEU A 343 -16.47 18.22 -13.72
C LEU A 343 -16.74 16.90 -14.44
N ILE A 344 -17.39 16.99 -15.60
CA ILE A 344 -17.56 15.90 -16.58
C ILE A 344 -17.10 16.45 -17.94
N ALA A 345 -16.17 15.76 -18.60
CA ALA A 345 -15.75 16.08 -19.97
C ALA A 345 -16.59 15.28 -20.98
N ILE A 346 -16.80 15.84 -22.18
CA ILE A 346 -17.69 15.28 -23.21
C ILE A 346 -16.99 15.29 -24.57
N ILE A 347 -17.06 14.18 -25.31
CA ILE A 347 -16.65 14.06 -26.72
C ILE A 347 -17.83 13.44 -27.49
N GLY A 348 -18.37 14.14 -28.48
CA GLY A 348 -19.57 13.69 -29.20
C GLY A 348 -20.78 13.54 -28.27
N THR A 349 -21.16 12.30 -27.97
CA THR A 349 -22.24 11.96 -27.02
C THR A 349 -21.74 11.30 -25.74
N ASP A 350 -20.44 11.00 -25.65
CA ASP A 350 -19.87 10.20 -24.59
C ASP A 350 -19.36 11.11 -23.47
N GLU A 351 -19.52 10.67 -22.22
CA GLU A 351 -19.21 11.45 -21.03
C GLU A 351 -18.10 10.76 -20.22
N SER A 352 -17.17 11.54 -19.69
CA SER A 352 -16.15 11.05 -18.76
C SER A 352 -16.76 10.72 -17.39
N PRO A 353 -16.08 9.90 -16.56
CA PRO A 353 -16.34 9.85 -15.13
C PRO A 353 -16.24 11.25 -14.53
N GLN A 354 -17.01 11.50 -13.45
CA GLN A 354 -16.93 12.79 -12.78
C GLN A 354 -15.65 12.88 -11.93
N VAL A 355 -15.04 14.05 -11.88
CA VAL A 355 -13.99 14.40 -10.91
C VAL A 355 -14.47 15.54 -10.02
N SER A 356 -13.97 15.61 -8.78
CA SER A 356 -14.46 16.57 -7.79
C SER A 356 -13.37 17.22 -6.96
N CYS A 357 -13.63 18.45 -6.52
CA CYS A 357 -12.89 19.18 -5.49
C CYS A 357 -13.89 19.70 -4.43
N ILE A 358 -13.37 20.11 -3.27
CA ILE A 358 -14.14 20.76 -2.21
C ILE A 358 -13.44 22.05 -1.82
N VAL A 359 -14.21 23.12 -1.59
CA VAL A 359 -13.72 24.39 -1.05
C VAL A 359 -14.71 24.90 0.00
N SER A 360 -14.19 25.46 1.09
CA SER A 360 -14.99 26.21 2.06
C SER A 360 -14.92 27.68 1.70
N VAL A 361 -16.07 28.28 1.36
CA VAL A 361 -16.18 29.70 1.05
C VAL A 361 -16.53 30.44 2.34
N SER A 362 -15.63 31.30 2.82
CA SER A 362 -15.90 32.22 3.94
C SER A 362 -16.06 33.64 3.41
N LEU A 363 -17.11 34.34 3.83
CA LEU A 363 -17.32 35.75 3.48
C LEU A 363 -16.81 36.72 4.55
N VAL A 364 -16.24 36.18 5.63
CA VAL A 364 -15.71 36.94 6.76
C VAL A 364 -14.21 36.75 6.85
N GLU A 365 -13.44 37.84 6.82
CA GLU A 365 -12.00 37.76 6.99
C GLU A 365 -11.66 37.45 8.47
N PRO A 366 -10.69 36.56 8.75
CA PRO A 366 -10.32 36.20 10.11
C PRO A 366 -9.63 37.34 10.84
N ILE A 367 -9.62 37.28 12.17
CA ILE A 367 -8.80 38.18 12.99
C ILE A 367 -7.30 38.03 12.65
N MET A 368 -6.51 39.08 12.87
CA MET A 368 -5.05 39.05 12.71
C MET A 368 -4.34 39.10 14.06
N ASN A 369 -3.09 38.63 14.07
CA ASN A 369 -2.14 38.84 15.17
C ASN A 369 -2.69 38.40 16.54
N LEU A 370 -3.36 37.24 16.59
CA LEU A 370 -3.81 36.68 17.86
C LEU A 370 -2.59 36.31 18.71
N VAL A 371 -2.54 36.83 19.92
CA VAL A 371 -1.56 36.49 20.96
C VAL A 371 -2.32 36.11 22.23
N CYS A 372 -1.79 35.13 22.95
CA CYS A 372 -2.31 34.66 24.23
C CYS A 372 -1.13 34.56 25.21
N ASP A 373 -1.17 35.36 26.28
CA ASP A 373 -0.11 35.44 27.29
C ASP A 373 -0.71 35.23 28.68
N GLN A 374 -0.05 34.43 29.52
CA GLN A 374 -0.43 34.30 30.93
C GLN A 374 0.07 35.52 31.73
N LEU A 375 -0.79 36.06 32.58
CA LEU A 375 -0.46 37.11 33.55
C LEU A 375 -1.08 36.75 34.90
N GLU A 376 -0.24 36.41 35.87
CA GLU A 376 -0.67 35.84 37.16
C GLU A 376 -1.52 34.57 36.91
N GLU A 377 -2.74 34.51 37.43
CA GLU A 377 -3.65 33.37 37.29
C GLU A 377 -4.54 33.44 36.03
N ASP A 378 -4.46 34.52 35.24
CA ASP A 378 -5.32 34.77 34.08
C ASP A 378 -4.57 34.63 32.75
N VAL A 379 -5.30 34.33 31.67
CA VAL A 379 -4.76 34.38 30.29
C VAL A 379 -5.36 35.56 29.53
N GLN A 380 -4.48 36.41 28.99
CA GLN A 380 -4.82 37.59 28.21
C GLN A 380 -4.75 37.25 26.72
N LEU A 381 -5.86 37.39 26.00
CA LEU A 381 -5.93 37.28 24.55
C LEU A 381 -6.01 38.68 23.93
N GLN A 382 -5.22 38.92 22.88
CA GLN A 382 -5.25 40.16 22.09
C GLN A 382 -5.17 39.85 20.61
N TRP A 383 -5.94 40.57 19.79
CA TRP A 383 -5.94 40.42 18.33
C TRP A 383 -6.29 41.74 17.64
N GLN A 384 -6.28 41.74 16.30
CA GLN A 384 -6.69 42.86 15.47
C GLN A 384 -7.87 42.45 14.59
N ASN A 385 -8.93 43.25 14.62
CA ASN A 385 -10.12 42.99 13.82
C ASN A 385 -9.90 43.35 12.34
N GLN A 386 -10.54 42.58 11.46
CA GLN A 386 -10.70 42.91 10.05
C GLN A 386 -12.19 43.22 9.76
N SER A 387 -12.72 42.74 8.65
CA SER A 387 -14.11 42.94 8.24
C SER A 387 -14.61 41.77 7.40
N ALA A 388 -15.91 41.73 7.14
CA ALA A 388 -16.43 40.93 6.04
C ALA A 388 -15.88 41.43 4.70
N VAL A 389 -15.86 40.57 3.68
CA VAL A 389 -15.41 40.94 2.32
C VAL A 389 -16.25 42.09 1.72
N THR A 390 -17.47 42.30 2.23
CA THR A 390 -18.36 43.44 1.92
C THR A 390 -17.99 44.75 2.61
N GLY A 391 -17.04 44.71 3.56
CA GLY A 391 -16.62 45.84 4.41
C GLY A 391 -17.46 46.03 5.67
N ASP A 392 -18.41 45.12 5.95
CA ASP A 392 -19.18 45.13 7.20
C ASP A 392 -18.28 44.73 8.39
N PRO A 393 -18.40 45.40 9.55
CA PRO A 393 -17.67 45.00 10.75
C PRO A 393 -18.19 43.66 11.27
N TYR A 394 -17.42 43.02 12.15
CA TYR A 394 -17.91 41.85 12.89
C TYR A 394 -19.16 42.23 13.71
N GLU A 395 -20.08 41.29 13.84
CA GLU A 395 -21.28 41.40 14.66
C GLU A 395 -21.04 40.80 16.05
N VAL A 396 -20.37 39.63 16.08
CA VAL A 396 -20.05 38.85 17.28
C VAL A 396 -18.66 38.25 17.11
N ILE A 397 -17.92 38.08 18.21
CA ILE A 397 -16.68 37.29 18.23
C ILE A 397 -16.83 36.19 19.29
N ARG A 398 -16.70 34.93 18.88
CA ARG A 398 -16.72 33.78 19.78
C ARG A 398 -15.30 33.40 20.17
N VAL A 399 -15.09 33.15 21.46
CA VAL A 399 -13.82 32.66 22.00
C VAL A 399 -14.04 31.26 22.53
N LEU A 400 -13.27 30.30 22.02
CA LEU A 400 -13.27 28.91 22.48
C LEU A 400 -11.93 28.60 23.13
N ARG A 401 -11.95 27.77 24.18
CA ARG A 401 -10.79 27.13 24.78
C ARG A 401 -10.96 25.62 24.67
N ASN A 402 -9.98 24.93 24.12
CA ASN A 402 -9.98 23.47 23.91
C ASN A 402 -11.26 23.00 23.18
N GLY A 403 -11.72 23.77 22.20
CA GLY A 403 -12.92 23.50 21.40
C GLY A 403 -14.26 23.82 22.09
N VAL A 404 -14.25 24.35 23.32
CA VAL A 404 -15.46 24.74 24.07
C VAL A 404 -15.58 26.25 24.10
N GLU A 405 -16.75 26.80 23.75
CA GLU A 405 -17.00 28.24 23.80
C GLU A 405 -17.05 28.74 25.25
N ILE A 406 -16.16 29.69 25.56
CA ILE A 406 -16.03 30.32 26.88
C ILE A 406 -16.54 31.77 26.89
N ALA A 407 -16.61 32.43 25.72
CA ALA A 407 -17.18 33.77 25.60
C ALA A 407 -17.78 34.07 24.23
N SER A 408 -18.75 34.98 24.24
CA SER A 408 -19.32 35.63 23.05
C SER A 408 -19.25 37.14 23.27
N LEU A 409 -18.46 37.81 22.44
CA LEU A 409 -18.07 39.21 22.57
C LEU A 409 -18.74 40.06 21.49
N LEU A 410 -18.76 41.37 21.71
CA LEU A 410 -19.20 42.32 20.69
C LEU A 410 -18.17 42.35 19.55
N GLY A 411 -18.64 42.59 18.32
CA GLY A 411 -17.79 42.57 17.13
C GLY A 411 -16.62 43.57 17.12
N GLU A 412 -16.68 44.64 17.92
CA GLU A 412 -15.58 45.59 18.08
C GLU A 412 -14.50 45.14 19.09
N SER A 413 -14.69 44.02 19.79
CA SER A 413 -13.72 43.53 20.78
C SER A 413 -12.41 43.10 20.11
N GLU A 414 -11.28 43.51 20.68
CA GLU A 414 -9.92 43.16 20.23
C GLU A 414 -9.10 42.47 21.34
N ASN A 415 -9.74 42.16 22.46
CA ASN A 415 -9.12 41.48 23.58
C ASN A 415 -10.16 40.70 24.39
N TYR A 416 -9.68 39.71 25.13
CA TYR A 416 -10.44 38.91 26.08
C TYR A 416 -9.53 38.45 27.21
N VAL A 417 -10.08 38.33 28.41
CA VAL A 417 -9.38 37.75 29.57
C VAL A 417 -10.09 36.47 29.95
N ASP A 418 -9.38 35.35 29.87
CA ASP A 418 -9.81 34.10 30.45
C ASP A 418 -9.33 34.06 31.91
N VAL A 419 -10.27 34.05 32.84
CA VAL A 419 -10.00 34.20 34.28
C VAL A 419 -9.80 32.82 34.89
N GLU A 420 -8.67 32.62 35.57
CA GLU A 420 -8.32 31.36 36.25
C GLU A 420 -8.58 30.11 35.37
N PRO A 421 -8.03 30.00 34.14
CA PRO A 421 -8.16 28.78 33.35
C PRO A 421 -7.53 27.58 34.06
N GLU A 422 -8.04 26.38 33.75
CA GLU A 422 -7.44 25.13 34.26
C GLU A 422 -5.98 25.02 33.81
N PHE A 423 -5.12 24.55 34.70
CA PHE A 423 -3.70 24.36 34.44
C PHE A 423 -3.46 23.33 33.32
N GLY A 424 -2.35 23.49 32.60
CA GLY A 424 -1.99 22.66 31.45
C GLY A 424 -2.16 23.40 30.12
N ILE A 425 -2.26 22.66 29.02
CA ILE A 425 -2.31 23.24 27.67
C ILE A 425 -3.69 23.87 27.42
N ALA A 426 -3.68 25.16 27.09
CA ALA A 426 -4.87 25.91 26.68
C ALA A 426 -4.74 26.32 25.20
N ALA A 427 -5.56 25.71 24.34
CA ALA A 427 -5.68 26.05 22.93
C ALA A 427 -6.90 26.94 22.69
N TYR A 428 -6.65 28.21 22.35
CA TYR A 428 -7.68 29.21 22.09
C TYR A 428 -8.01 29.33 20.60
N GLN A 429 -9.30 29.52 20.32
CA GLN A 429 -9.82 29.89 19.00
C GLN A 429 -10.65 31.16 19.13
N VAL A 430 -10.38 32.14 18.29
CA VAL A 430 -11.17 33.38 18.19
C VAL A 430 -11.82 33.42 16.81
N ILE A 431 -13.15 33.37 16.79
CA ILE A 431 -13.97 33.20 15.58
C ILE A 431 -14.90 34.41 15.44
N PRO A 432 -14.60 35.37 14.57
CA PRO A 432 -15.51 36.46 14.28
C PRO A 432 -16.66 36.00 13.38
N GLU A 433 -17.84 36.56 13.61
CA GLU A 433 -19.04 36.35 12.80
C GLU A 433 -19.53 37.70 12.25
N ALA A 434 -19.90 37.74 10.98
CA ALA A 434 -20.48 38.91 10.32
C ALA A 434 -21.43 38.43 9.21
N ILE A 435 -22.45 39.23 8.87
CA ILE A 435 -23.37 38.95 7.74
C ILE A 435 -23.99 37.54 7.75
N GLY A 436 -24.14 36.95 8.95
CA GLY A 436 -24.68 35.60 9.16
C GLY A 436 -23.71 34.46 8.85
N ASP A 437 -22.41 34.73 8.74
CA ASP A 437 -21.35 33.77 8.45
C ASP A 437 -20.20 33.88 9.48
N ALA A 438 -19.43 32.82 9.63
CA ALA A 438 -18.28 32.76 10.56
C ALA A 438 -16.97 32.72 9.78
N ALA A 439 -15.95 33.45 10.23
CA ALA A 439 -14.62 33.37 9.64
C ALA A 439 -13.89 32.10 10.05
N GLU A 440 -12.75 31.84 9.39
CA GLU A 440 -11.79 30.87 9.88
C GLU A 440 -11.25 31.28 11.27
N PRO A 441 -11.01 30.31 12.18
CA PRO A 441 -10.55 30.63 13.54
C PRO A 441 -9.12 31.18 13.55
N GLY A 442 -8.90 32.29 14.25
CA GLY A 442 -7.56 32.64 14.73
C GLY A 442 -7.20 31.75 15.91
N THR A 443 -6.01 31.15 15.92
CA THR A 443 -5.59 30.18 16.95
C THR A 443 -4.38 30.66 17.75
N CYS A 444 -4.37 30.39 19.06
CA CYS A 444 -3.20 30.60 19.92
C CYS A 444 -3.15 29.53 21.03
N THR A 445 -1.96 29.04 21.37
CA THR A 445 -1.77 27.99 22.38
C THR A 445 -0.66 28.37 23.35
N LEU A 446 -0.89 28.15 24.65
CA LEU A 446 0.11 28.29 25.70
C LEU A 446 -0.10 27.24 26.80
N GLN A 447 0.92 27.05 27.65
CA GLN A 447 0.79 26.32 28.90
C GLN A 447 0.40 27.28 30.03
N VAL A 448 -0.65 26.94 30.78
CA VAL A 448 -1.08 27.68 31.97
C VAL A 448 -0.46 27.02 33.20
N LEU A 449 0.40 27.75 33.91
CA LEU A 449 1.10 27.29 35.11
C LEU A 449 0.55 27.93 36.40
N PRO A 450 0.66 27.30 37.58
CA PRO A 450 0.39 27.98 38.84
C PRO A 450 1.44 29.07 39.13
N THR A 451 1.06 30.13 39.82
CA THR A 451 1.87 31.35 40.00
C THR A 451 3.10 31.23 40.91
N ASP A 452 3.30 30.09 41.60
CA ASP A 452 4.38 29.87 42.58
C ASP A 452 5.14 28.52 42.39
N VAL A 453 5.02 27.84 41.24
CA VAL A 453 5.75 26.57 41.00
C VAL A 453 7.16 26.85 40.47
N SER A 454 8.18 26.36 41.18
CA SER A 454 9.59 26.44 40.76
C SER A 454 10.25 25.07 40.53
N ASP A 455 9.54 23.99 40.87
CA ASP A 455 10.07 22.63 40.93
C ASP A 455 9.27 21.67 40.03
N LEU A 456 9.96 20.74 39.37
CA LEU A 456 9.36 19.60 38.66
C LEU A 456 9.90 18.30 39.24
N VAL A 457 9.01 17.37 39.60
CA VAL A 457 9.33 16.03 40.08
C VAL A 457 8.93 15.00 39.03
N ILE A 458 9.91 14.30 38.48
CA ILE A 458 9.78 13.34 37.38
C ILE A 458 9.96 11.93 37.95
N GLY A 459 8.94 11.09 37.78
CA GLY A 459 9.05 9.64 37.94
C GLY A 459 8.96 8.94 36.59
N PHE A 460 9.52 7.74 36.50
CA PHE A 460 9.38 6.88 35.33
C PHE A 460 8.37 5.76 35.58
N THR A 461 7.52 5.48 34.59
CA THR A 461 6.59 4.35 34.62
C THR A 461 7.33 3.05 34.33
N ASP A 462 7.30 2.10 35.27
CA ASP A 462 7.87 0.75 35.09
C ASP A 462 6.79 -0.26 34.66
N ASP A 463 7.11 -1.06 33.64
CA ASP A 463 6.32 -2.18 33.10
C ASP A 463 6.04 -3.29 34.15
N ASP A 464 6.79 -3.35 35.25
CA ASP A 464 6.68 -4.37 36.30
C ASP A 464 5.94 -3.92 37.59
N ASN A 465 5.05 -2.92 37.46
CA ASN A 465 3.94 -2.66 38.41
C ASN A 465 4.37 -2.03 39.77
N GLY A 466 5.45 -1.25 39.78
CA GLY A 466 5.88 -0.41 40.90
C GLY A 466 6.09 1.05 40.47
N SER A 467 5.51 2.00 41.20
CA SER A 467 5.90 3.41 41.11
C SER A 467 7.34 3.54 41.61
N THR A 468 8.16 4.41 41.01
CA THR A 468 9.40 4.88 41.64
C THR A 468 9.03 5.50 43.00
N ASP A 469 9.24 4.73 44.08
CA ASP A 469 8.60 4.86 45.42
C ASP A 469 8.85 6.21 46.13
N SER A 470 9.72 7.06 45.56
CA SER A 470 10.17 8.32 46.16
C SER A 470 9.41 9.56 45.70
N VAL A 471 8.70 9.54 44.55
CA VAL A 471 8.03 10.76 44.00
C VAL A 471 7.08 11.38 45.03
N SER A 472 6.23 10.57 45.65
CA SER A 472 5.27 11.04 46.65
C SER A 472 5.95 11.57 47.93
N ALA A 473 7.09 11.00 48.31
CA ALA A 473 7.86 11.43 49.48
C ALA A 473 8.56 12.77 49.21
N ILE A 474 9.09 12.97 48.00
CA ILE A 474 9.70 14.22 47.57
C ILE A 474 8.66 15.33 47.50
N MET A 475 7.51 15.07 46.87
CA MET A 475 6.40 16.02 46.84
C MET A 475 6.00 16.46 48.25
N GLN A 476 5.84 15.52 49.18
CA GLN A 476 5.54 15.85 50.58
C GLN A 476 6.65 16.66 51.26
N ALA A 477 7.92 16.32 51.01
CA ALA A 477 9.05 17.06 51.58
C ALA A 477 9.16 18.49 51.04
N LEU A 478 8.86 18.71 49.75
CA LEU A 478 8.81 20.03 49.12
C LEU A 478 7.68 20.86 49.74
N GLU A 479 6.48 20.29 49.87
CA GLU A 479 5.34 20.94 50.53
C GLU A 479 5.65 21.32 51.99
N ASP A 480 6.27 20.41 52.75
CA ASP A 480 6.66 20.64 54.15
C ASP A 480 7.68 21.79 54.30
N ASN A 481 8.44 22.07 53.23
CA ASN A 481 9.39 23.19 53.13
C ASN A 481 8.83 24.42 52.40
N SER A 482 7.52 24.44 52.11
CA SER A 482 6.84 25.54 51.39
C SER A 482 7.39 25.76 49.98
N LEU A 483 7.80 24.69 49.31
CA LEU A 483 8.16 24.66 47.90
C LEU A 483 7.03 23.97 47.13
N PHE A 484 6.56 24.59 46.05
CA PHE A 484 5.51 24.03 45.22
C PHE A 484 6.11 23.42 43.96
N ALA A 485 5.76 22.15 43.73
CA ALA A 485 6.26 21.38 42.62
C ALA A 485 5.12 20.83 41.77
N LEU A 486 5.38 20.61 40.49
CA LEU A 486 4.56 19.76 39.64
C LEU A 486 5.16 18.35 39.62
N THR A 487 4.32 17.35 39.45
CA THR A 487 4.76 15.96 39.31
C THR A 487 4.26 15.39 37.99
N VAL A 488 5.11 14.58 37.37
CA VAL A 488 4.83 13.88 36.12
C VAL A 488 5.40 12.46 36.18
N GLU A 489 4.65 11.51 35.64
CA GLU A 489 5.09 10.14 35.39
C GLU A 489 5.19 9.97 33.87
N VAL A 490 6.35 9.53 33.37
CA VAL A 490 6.64 9.38 31.94
C VAL A 490 7.36 8.07 31.64
N ASP A 491 7.24 7.55 30.41
CA ASP A 491 8.05 6.41 29.98
C ASP A 491 9.49 6.85 29.62
N ASP A 492 9.64 8.07 29.08
CA ASP A 492 10.92 8.73 28.80
C ASP A 492 10.79 10.28 28.86
N LEU A 493 11.89 11.02 28.94
CA LEU A 493 11.82 12.49 29.03
C LEU A 493 11.27 13.19 27.78
N ALA A 494 11.17 12.53 26.62
CA ALA A 494 10.61 13.16 25.43
C ALA A 494 9.10 13.41 25.56
N GLU A 495 8.40 12.60 26.36
CA GLU A 495 6.97 12.76 26.64
C GLU A 495 6.64 14.06 27.40
N LEU A 496 7.62 14.66 28.09
CA LEU A 496 7.42 15.93 28.77
C LEU A 496 6.88 16.99 27.81
N ALA A 497 7.40 17.07 26.58
CA ALA A 497 6.97 18.05 25.59
C ALA A 497 5.52 17.84 25.15
N ASP A 498 5.06 16.58 25.06
CA ASP A 498 3.68 16.24 24.71
C ASP A 498 2.71 16.58 25.84
N LEU A 499 3.17 16.49 27.08
CA LEU A 499 2.49 16.97 28.29
C LEU A 499 2.64 18.48 28.51
N GLY A 500 3.42 19.14 27.66
CA GLY A 500 3.66 20.58 27.67
C GLY A 500 4.69 21.04 28.70
N PHE A 501 5.45 20.16 29.33
CA PHE A 501 6.51 20.52 30.27
C PHE A 501 7.86 20.74 29.56
N PHE A 502 8.52 21.85 29.87
CA PHE A 502 9.90 22.12 29.44
C PHE A 502 10.79 22.33 30.67
N LEU A 503 11.94 21.64 30.71
CA LEU A 503 12.85 21.72 31.88
C LEU A 503 13.30 23.16 32.19
N ALA A 504 13.43 24.00 31.16
CA ALA A 504 13.86 25.40 31.29
C ALA A 504 12.86 26.30 32.05
N ASP A 505 11.62 25.85 32.26
CA ASP A 505 10.60 26.61 32.98
C ASP A 505 10.73 26.43 34.51
N PHE A 506 11.59 25.53 34.96
CA PHE A 506 11.76 25.19 36.38
C PHE A 506 13.15 25.63 36.89
N GLU A 507 13.21 26.06 38.15
CA GLU A 507 14.49 26.33 38.81
C GLU A 507 15.17 25.02 39.26
N ARG A 508 14.35 24.02 39.61
CA ARG A 508 14.76 22.74 40.18
C ARG A 508 14.03 21.58 39.54
N VAL A 509 14.77 20.53 39.20
CA VAL A 509 14.22 19.30 38.64
C VAL A 509 14.67 18.12 39.50
N TRP A 510 13.73 17.30 39.91
CA TRP A 510 13.92 16.09 40.71
C TRP A 510 13.60 14.88 39.83
N VAL A 511 14.57 13.98 39.64
CA VAL A 511 14.47 12.85 38.70
C VAL A 511 14.67 11.55 39.46
N GLU A 512 13.60 10.77 39.57
CA GLU A 512 13.61 9.49 40.28
C GLU A 512 13.78 8.34 39.29
N VAL A 513 15.01 7.85 39.14
CA VAL A 513 15.37 6.78 38.20
C VAL A 513 15.34 5.40 38.82
N GLY A 514 15.04 5.26 40.12
CA GLY A 514 14.73 3.97 40.74
C GLY A 514 15.94 3.08 41.08
N MET A 515 15.70 1.80 41.31
CA MET A 515 16.70 0.82 41.77
C MET A 515 16.49 -0.54 41.12
N PHE A 516 17.54 -1.34 40.95
CA PHE A 516 17.44 -2.66 40.34
C PHE A 516 16.50 -3.62 41.09
N PRO A 517 15.63 -4.35 40.37
CA PRO A 517 15.57 -4.49 38.90
C PRO A 517 14.66 -3.48 38.18
N ASN A 518 14.12 -2.50 38.89
CA ASN A 518 13.09 -1.56 38.44
C ASN A 518 13.65 -0.15 38.19
N ASN A 519 14.92 -0.05 37.78
CA ASN A 519 15.57 1.23 37.49
C ASN A 519 15.31 1.66 36.04
N HIS A 520 15.08 2.95 35.84
CA HIS A 520 15.15 3.60 34.54
C HIS A 520 16.60 3.88 34.18
N MET A 521 17.09 3.25 33.12
CA MET A 521 18.42 3.51 32.60
C MET A 521 18.40 4.76 31.73
N VAL A 522 19.00 5.86 32.21
CA VAL A 522 19.06 7.14 31.51
C VAL A 522 19.72 6.99 30.14
N SER A 523 19.00 7.30 29.08
CA SER A 523 19.53 7.27 27.72
C SER A 523 20.47 8.45 27.44
N ASN A 524 21.22 8.37 26.34
CA ASN A 524 22.13 9.45 25.93
C ASN A 524 21.40 10.79 25.67
N ASP A 525 20.19 10.73 25.11
CA ASP A 525 19.41 11.93 24.77
C ASP A 525 18.80 12.56 26.03
N GLU A 526 18.30 11.75 26.96
CA GLU A 526 17.85 12.20 28.28
C GLU A 526 19.01 12.82 29.08
N GLY A 527 20.16 12.15 29.09
CA GLY A 527 21.37 12.67 29.74
C GLY A 527 21.85 13.99 29.14
N GLN A 528 21.68 14.18 27.82
CA GLN A 528 21.97 15.48 27.18
C GLN A 528 20.99 16.57 27.63
N ALA A 529 19.68 16.29 27.65
CA ALA A 529 18.67 17.25 28.06
C ALA A 529 18.86 17.71 29.53
N LEU A 530 19.16 16.77 30.42
CA LEU A 530 19.47 17.06 31.83
C LEU A 530 20.79 17.83 31.99
N ALA A 531 21.81 17.50 31.19
CA ALA A 531 23.08 18.23 31.21
C ALA A 531 22.91 19.68 30.73
N ASP A 532 22.14 19.90 29.66
CA ASP A 532 21.85 21.24 29.14
C ASP A 532 21.12 22.09 30.19
N PHE A 533 20.10 21.52 30.87
CA PHE A 533 19.40 22.18 31.97
C PHE A 533 20.35 22.66 33.08
N VAL A 534 21.28 21.81 33.52
CA VAL A 534 22.26 22.15 34.57
C VAL A 534 23.23 23.23 34.08
N LEU A 535 23.73 23.12 32.84
CA LEU A 535 24.66 24.09 32.25
C LEU A 535 24.03 25.47 32.06
N ASP A 536 22.72 25.53 31.85
CA ASP A 536 21.94 26.77 31.79
C ASP A 536 21.61 27.36 33.18
N GLY A 537 22.04 26.69 34.25
CA GLY A 537 21.95 27.16 35.63
C GLY A 537 20.87 26.51 36.48
N GLY A 538 20.20 25.47 35.97
CA GLY A 538 19.23 24.67 36.69
C GLY A 538 19.85 23.80 37.80
N GLN A 539 19.05 23.48 38.81
CA GLN A 539 19.44 22.60 39.92
C GLN A 539 18.82 21.22 39.73
N LEU A 540 19.64 20.22 39.45
CA LEU A 540 19.22 18.84 39.22
C LEU A 540 19.43 17.99 40.48
N TYR A 541 18.39 17.31 40.91
CA TYR A 541 18.43 16.26 41.92
C TYR A 541 18.07 14.97 41.21
N ILE A 542 18.96 14.00 41.18
CA ILE A 542 18.72 12.70 40.55
C ILE A 542 18.98 11.59 41.55
N SER A 543 17.97 10.75 41.79
CA SER A 543 18.08 9.63 42.73
C SER A 543 17.93 8.29 42.04
N GLY A 544 18.94 7.44 42.22
CA GLY A 544 19.10 6.17 41.51
C GLY A 544 20.09 5.25 42.20
N GLY A 545 19.62 4.07 42.63
CA GLY A 545 20.47 3.17 43.40
C GLY A 545 21.39 2.31 42.55
N ASP A 546 21.02 1.96 41.33
CA ASP A 546 21.82 1.17 40.37
C ASP A 546 21.68 1.86 39.00
N THR A 547 22.28 3.04 38.87
CA THR A 547 22.08 3.91 37.69
C THR A 547 23.34 4.67 37.29
N PHE A 548 24.30 4.77 38.20
CA PHE A 548 25.53 5.54 38.03
C PHE A 548 26.73 4.65 37.73
N CYS A 549 26.72 3.37 38.10
CA CYS A 549 27.76 2.41 37.74
C CYS A 549 27.27 1.44 36.66
N PHE A 550 28.18 1.06 35.76
CA PHE A 550 28.00 0.00 34.74
C PHE A 550 26.95 0.25 33.66
N ASP A 551 26.03 1.19 33.85
CA ASP A 551 25.20 1.76 32.80
C ASP A 551 26.05 2.57 31.79
N PRO A 552 25.56 2.76 30.54
CA PRO A 552 26.29 3.52 29.54
C PRO A 552 26.51 4.98 29.95
N ASP A 553 27.75 5.48 29.80
CA ASP A 553 28.06 6.89 30.05
C ASP A 553 27.17 7.82 29.21
N THR A 554 26.57 8.82 29.87
CA THR A 554 25.80 9.90 29.24
C THR A 554 26.52 11.24 29.43
N PRO A 555 26.13 12.31 28.71
CA PRO A 555 26.69 13.66 28.91
C PRO A 555 26.57 14.19 30.35
N LEU A 556 25.64 13.64 31.14
CA LEU A 556 25.43 14.01 32.54
C LEU A 556 26.55 13.50 33.46
N GLN A 557 27.28 12.44 33.06
CA GLN A 557 28.32 11.80 33.87
C GLN A 557 29.45 12.77 34.26
N ASP A 558 29.82 13.67 33.35
CA ASP A 558 30.85 14.70 33.58
C ASP A 558 30.42 15.75 34.63
N LEU A 559 29.11 15.83 34.93
CA LEU A 559 28.52 16.83 35.84
C LEU A 559 28.25 16.29 37.24
N PHE A 560 28.33 14.98 37.50
CA PHE A 560 28.06 14.41 38.82
C PHE A 560 29.16 14.64 39.86
N GLY A 561 30.41 14.81 39.42
CA GLY A 561 31.53 15.02 40.34
C GLY A 561 32.06 13.76 41.03
N PHE A 562 31.91 12.58 40.41
CA PHE A 562 32.60 11.34 40.77
C PHE A 562 33.15 10.62 39.50
N ASP A 563 34.29 9.91 39.59
CA ASP A 563 35.01 9.29 38.42
C ASP A 563 34.72 7.79 38.27
N GLY A 564 33.95 7.23 39.19
CA GLY A 564 33.71 5.80 39.24
C GLY A 564 33.09 5.36 40.56
N CYS A 565 32.42 4.23 40.51
CA CYS A 565 31.68 3.70 41.63
C CYS A 565 31.77 2.16 41.60
N GLY A 566 31.51 1.52 42.74
CA GLY A 566 31.48 0.06 42.85
C GLY A 566 30.04 -0.44 42.85
N ASP A 567 29.78 -1.56 42.19
CA ASP A 567 28.48 -2.25 42.31
C ASP A 567 28.37 -2.87 43.72
N GLY A 568 27.33 -2.44 44.45
CA GLY A 568 27.10 -2.76 45.84
C GLY A 568 26.66 -4.21 46.10
N GLY A 569 26.37 -4.48 47.38
CA GLY A 569 25.87 -5.77 47.83
C GLY A 569 24.34 -5.84 47.87
N GLY A 570 23.79 -6.45 48.92
CA GLY A 570 22.36 -6.45 49.22
C GLY A 570 22.02 -5.61 50.46
N SER A 571 22.85 -4.63 50.81
CA SER A 571 22.77 -3.84 52.05
C SER A 571 23.46 -2.48 51.87
N VAL A 572 22.82 -1.43 52.39
CA VAL A 572 23.35 -0.06 52.49
C VAL A 572 23.67 0.30 53.94
N GLY A 573 22.98 -0.31 54.93
CA GLY A 573 23.13 0.03 56.34
C GLY A 573 22.45 1.37 56.68
N ASP A 574 22.87 2.03 57.76
CA ASP A 574 22.27 3.32 58.15
C ASP A 574 22.92 4.49 57.39
N ILE A 575 22.11 5.46 56.94
CA ILE A 575 22.55 6.67 56.26
C ILE A 575 22.85 7.77 57.26
N SER A 576 23.99 8.45 57.11
CA SER A 576 24.37 9.60 57.93
C SER A 576 24.79 10.77 57.04
N GLY A 577 24.37 11.98 57.42
CA GLY A 577 24.77 13.20 56.75
C GLY A 577 26.18 13.62 57.13
N ILE A 578 26.92 14.15 56.16
CA ILE A 578 28.18 14.83 56.39
C ILE A 578 27.91 16.33 56.31
N VAL A 579 28.28 17.05 57.37
CA VAL A 579 28.16 18.52 57.39
C VAL A 579 29.16 19.10 56.38
N SER A 580 28.67 19.41 55.19
CA SER A 580 29.36 20.21 54.18
C SER A 580 29.22 21.70 54.52
N ALA A 581 30.19 22.53 54.12
CA ALA A 581 30.15 23.98 54.33
C ALA A 581 29.21 24.69 53.34
N ASP A 582 28.89 24.03 52.22
CA ASP A 582 28.20 24.61 51.06
C ASP A 582 26.81 23.96 50.83
N CYS A 583 26.55 22.78 51.41
CA CYS A 583 25.25 22.10 51.45
C CYS A 583 24.83 21.90 52.92
N ASP A 584 23.87 22.70 53.39
CA ASP A 584 23.37 22.66 54.77
C ASP A 584 22.20 21.69 54.90
N LEU A 585 22.48 20.47 55.36
CA LEU A 585 21.46 19.46 55.70
C LEU A 585 20.82 19.78 57.06
N VAL A 586 20.11 20.92 57.14
CA VAL A 586 19.45 21.38 58.37
C VAL A 586 18.46 20.31 58.85
N ASN A 587 18.60 19.88 60.11
CA ASN A 587 17.80 18.81 60.75
C ASN A 587 18.09 17.38 60.28
N PHE A 588 19.17 17.13 59.53
CA PHE A 588 19.71 15.79 59.31
C PHE A 588 20.74 15.44 60.40
N ASP A 589 20.34 15.54 61.67
CA ASP A 589 21.18 15.29 62.85
C ASP A 589 21.15 13.82 63.31
N GLN A 590 20.65 12.92 62.45
CA GLN A 590 20.37 11.53 62.78
C GLN A 590 20.99 10.56 61.78
N THR A 591 21.43 9.43 62.31
CA THR A 591 21.66 8.20 61.55
C THR A 591 20.28 7.61 61.21
N VAL A 592 19.93 7.59 59.92
CA VAL A 592 18.62 7.12 59.41
C VAL A 592 18.76 5.67 58.96
N PRO A 593 18.01 4.71 59.52
CA PRO A 593 18.04 3.33 59.06
C PRO A 593 17.47 3.23 57.65
N TYR A 594 18.24 2.67 56.72
CA TYR A 594 17.78 2.40 55.36
C TYR A 594 17.00 1.09 55.33
N ASN A 595 15.72 1.16 54.92
CA ASN A 595 14.84 -0.01 54.79
C ASN A 595 14.33 -0.21 53.35
N GLY A 596 14.89 0.52 52.37
CA GLY A 596 14.55 0.40 50.95
C GLY A 596 15.22 -0.80 50.28
N GLU A 597 15.05 -0.91 48.97
CA GLU A 597 15.74 -1.88 48.14
C GLU A 597 17.26 -1.65 48.19
N ALA A 598 18.07 -2.70 48.26
CA ALA A 598 19.50 -2.54 48.53
C ALA A 598 20.36 -3.43 47.63
N ALA A 599 19.78 -3.98 46.56
CA ALA A 599 20.49 -4.79 45.60
C ALA A 599 21.32 -3.87 44.69
N TYR A 600 22.61 -4.19 44.57
CA TYR A 600 23.52 -3.58 43.59
C TYR A 600 23.68 -2.06 43.73
N VAL A 601 23.54 -1.53 44.96
CA VAL A 601 23.60 -0.08 45.17
C VAL A 601 24.98 0.49 44.85
N ASP A 602 25.02 1.47 43.97
CA ASP A 602 26.21 2.14 43.50
C ASP A 602 26.97 2.84 44.64
N GLN A 603 28.24 2.47 44.77
CA GLN A 603 29.15 2.99 45.78
C GLN A 603 29.97 4.13 45.18
N LEU A 604 29.52 5.37 45.36
CA LEU A 604 30.09 6.54 44.70
C LEU A 604 31.52 6.84 45.19
N GLN A 605 32.39 7.33 44.30
CA GLN A 605 33.73 7.84 44.66
C GLN A 605 33.91 9.29 44.19
N PRO A 606 33.68 10.28 45.07
CA PRO A 606 33.80 11.69 44.72
C PRO A 606 35.18 12.05 44.17
N VAL A 607 35.21 12.89 43.13
CA VAL A 607 36.44 13.55 42.65
C VAL A 607 36.57 14.94 43.25
N THR A 608 37.65 15.65 42.91
CA THR A 608 37.95 16.99 43.45
C THR A 608 36.86 18.04 43.21
N THR A 609 35.97 17.83 42.23
CA THR A 609 34.86 18.74 41.94
C THR A 609 33.61 18.41 42.77
N GLY A 610 33.38 17.15 43.10
CA GLY A 610 32.25 16.70 43.92
C GLY A 610 32.52 16.78 45.42
N GLN A 611 31.48 17.07 46.19
CA GLN A 611 31.46 17.02 47.65
C GLN A 611 30.57 15.87 48.11
N GLU A 612 31.10 15.01 48.96
CA GLU A 612 30.32 13.98 49.65
C GLU A 612 29.35 14.63 50.65
N ILE A 613 28.07 14.23 50.59
CA ILE A 613 27.01 14.76 51.47
C ILE A 613 26.30 13.67 52.31
N LEU A 614 26.20 12.43 51.81
CA LEU A 614 25.66 11.29 52.57
C LEU A 614 26.61 10.09 52.54
N PHE A 615 26.72 9.40 53.68
CA PHE A 615 27.54 8.21 53.86
C PHE A 615 26.75 7.05 54.47
N ALA A 616 26.95 5.86 53.92
CA ALA A 616 26.34 4.62 54.32
C ALA A 616 27.20 3.89 55.37
N SER A 617 26.60 3.36 56.45
CA SER A 617 27.35 2.67 57.51
C SER A 617 28.14 1.44 57.04
N ASP A 618 27.78 0.91 55.87
CA ASP A 618 28.46 -0.22 55.23
C ASP A 618 29.76 0.18 54.50
N GLY A 619 30.10 1.48 54.47
CA GLY A 619 31.45 1.94 54.19
C GLY A 619 31.65 2.75 52.91
N PHE A 620 30.59 3.31 52.33
CA PHE A 620 30.63 4.00 51.03
C PHE A 620 29.83 5.30 51.00
N THR A 621 30.18 6.17 50.04
CA THR A 621 29.45 7.40 49.74
C THR A 621 28.17 7.06 48.98
N CYS A 622 27.04 7.60 49.44
CA CYS A 622 25.73 7.38 48.83
C CYS A 622 25.05 8.68 48.37
N ALA A 623 25.70 9.85 48.52
CA ALA A 623 25.29 11.03 47.77
C ALA A 623 26.44 12.02 47.60
N VAL A 624 26.45 12.67 46.42
CA VAL A 624 27.45 13.66 46.01
C VAL A 624 26.73 14.89 45.48
N VAL A 625 27.22 16.08 45.86
CA VAL A 625 26.84 17.35 45.21
C VAL A 625 28.01 17.88 44.39
N ASN A 626 27.74 18.33 43.17
CA ASN A 626 28.70 19.03 42.33
C ASN A 626 28.08 20.34 41.82
N TYR A 627 28.77 21.46 42.05
CA TYR A 627 28.33 22.78 41.58
C TYR A 627 28.92 23.08 40.20
N VAL A 628 28.06 23.46 39.26
CA VAL A 628 28.40 23.66 37.85
C VAL A 628 28.08 25.11 37.47
N GLY A 629 29.10 25.88 37.08
CA GLY A 629 28.92 27.29 36.74
C GLY A 629 28.62 28.18 37.96
N GLU A 630 27.81 29.23 37.76
CA GLU A 630 27.45 30.17 38.83
C GLU A 630 26.23 29.70 39.66
N ASN A 631 25.26 29.05 39.03
CA ASN A 631 23.97 28.69 39.65
C ASN A 631 23.59 27.21 39.53
N GLY A 632 24.22 26.47 38.60
CA GLY A 632 23.89 25.06 38.36
C GLY A 632 24.44 24.14 39.44
N ALA A 633 23.70 23.08 39.73
CA ALA A 633 24.15 22.04 40.64
C ALA A 633 23.56 20.69 40.23
N VAL A 634 24.30 19.62 40.50
CA VAL A 634 23.79 18.25 40.43
C VAL A 634 23.98 17.59 41.78
N ILE A 635 22.90 17.04 42.32
CA ILE A 635 22.89 16.19 43.49
C ILE A 635 22.51 14.79 43.02
N SER A 636 23.45 13.85 43.17
CA SER A 636 23.26 12.43 42.85
C SER A 636 23.14 11.65 44.14
N GLN A 637 22.08 10.85 44.28
CA GLN A 637 21.75 10.14 45.52
C GLN A 637 21.30 8.70 45.30
#